data_AF-A0A838WRU7-F1
#
_entry.id   AF-A0A838WRU7-F1
#
_cell.length_a   1.000
_cell.length_b   1.000
_cell.length_c   1.000
_cell.angle_alpha   90.00
_cell.angle_beta   90.00
_cell.angle_gamma   90.00
#
_symmetry.space_group_name_H-M   'P 1'
#
loop_
_entity.id
_entity.type
_entity.pdbx_description
1 polymer ?
#
loop_
_entity_poly.entity_id
_entity_poly.type
_entity_poly.pdbx_seq_one_letter_code
_entity_poly.pdbx_strand_id
1 'polypeptide(L)'
;MVYVYNYYDGDTGYGWAWNAWGQGSAGLGSEYGYAYDYSYITIDPIFGKSGSTFYEADLISSYGTDTNPTLATATNLGAIIQRTLSILDSPNTSSFSVGTDPGSNNLVPADVDMYRFELNQAGTISLETSRPQNGVEMDTILRLFDVYGNNLGTDDDTGSGFYSRLNAYLEADTYYFGVSGYANFSYSPTSANSGVEGSNGDYAISIAFYPNTTPFVGDPNGTATGARDIDALSSFATAGGADLPSIIGLDTNVTGVDPTPENLIAVGDKDVDLIKFTVDPGLVIFQTSDYVPDYIGKFGQTRGQAYLDLLDSDGNGSFDDSIDTVLRLFDASGNQLAIDDDGGEGLLSRLEYVFTTAGTYYLGVSGHGNSTYNINTLPDAVDNDSSRRSGSTGSSLLSIILQPETAPQDPNGVFYGAIPVDLLYGSNLTLSEHIGTDILADTTISVTGGDVDLYRFVANESGVVLIDLDTAISNSLNTYLRIFDGNGIALPSPYFNDDSTAQGFNRDSLTELGNNSTDSFVRLDVTAGSTYYIGVSASGNQTYDLNNLDGRTNPSVGDYQINLQYGGGATTATDADGYIHANLPSFNLTQTNTGSSNLTSLQRNIANDDQVAVGATDVDFVKVNFQGTGTTPRILTATARGIGTGQSALVPTVYVFNGQGDRLSASTSSSSPNTVQISLNPGTDYYVGIAGYGNENFNPLIMGSGTSADTGNYTLDLSLSGGDRQLLSGILNAANLKGSLYGNSLDFDIDLFGQGTPRTYTLDSTPRTILASLGEDIDQASATAEESNAFGRIYIEAQGLTGNAANVTATSSDVGADDVDIYPISITESGAYRFTTSGTGIAIDDARPTLKLFDSQGASVTLNNYGPQGLVTGNVLADLTPGDYYFVVMSTGTGTDQFAFGNDPGFSSALTEAQLREFYQNTGNYQLDMVKASLDQPNTWIDRGTSFAQRFSLPLDVASLQLYGASGITPSLRVNGPSGSVAGSLVYDEDNNTLRFVPTNPILAAGNYTIEYNDPSDFKAEGTNVTASNLQSATFSVPAAGPVVYLPSFARGPGQPVNINGTGIPVKISDTDGLTNIRITVDYDPDALNITDAQLPDALKDIWEIVGRPTIASGRVTVDLRDKLNDGVSSPLLSGDREVIRLIADVPTSAVFNSAEVLEVSAGARAGSRSVTISDSTAVQKVAFFADTNANGRVNSADAVSVLRLAAGLSNGFDPFDLVDPN
;
A
#
# COMPACT_ATOMS: atom_id res chain seq x y z
N MET A 1 -36.94 -23.91 42.60
CA MET A 1 -35.78 -23.98 41.69
C MET A 1 -34.62 -24.51 42.50
N VAL A 2 -34.12 -25.68 42.15
CA VAL A 2 -32.90 -26.22 42.75
C VAL A 2 -31.90 -26.37 41.61
N TYR A 3 -30.72 -25.79 41.80
CA TYR A 3 -29.61 -25.82 40.86
C TYR A 3 -28.48 -26.59 41.55
N VAL A 4 -28.02 -27.68 40.93
CA VAL A 4 -26.99 -28.53 41.53
C VAL A 4 -25.85 -28.65 40.54
N TYR A 5 -24.72 -28.04 40.88
CA TYR A 5 -23.51 -28.05 40.05
C TYR A 5 -22.92 -29.45 39.89
N ASN A 6 -23.13 -30.34 40.87
CA ASN A 6 -22.56 -31.68 40.87
C ASN A 6 -23.54 -32.66 41.53
N TYR A 7 -24.09 -33.58 40.74
CA TYR A 7 -25.04 -34.61 41.15
C TYR A 7 -24.39 -35.98 40.92
N TYR A 8 -24.46 -36.91 41.86
CA TYR A 8 -23.90 -38.25 41.68
C TYR A 8 -25.02 -39.26 41.56
N ASP A 9 -25.13 -39.90 40.41
CA ASP A 9 -26.14 -40.92 40.17
C ASP A 9 -25.66 -42.27 40.69
N GLY A 10 -26.09 -42.62 41.89
CA GLY A 10 -25.53 -43.72 42.69
C GLY A 10 -26.17 -45.07 42.42
N ASP A 11 -27.28 -45.12 41.68
CA ASP A 11 -28.17 -46.27 41.51
C ASP A 11 -28.08 -46.92 40.13
N THR A 12 -27.70 -46.19 39.08
CA THR A 12 -27.39 -46.77 37.75
C THR A 12 -25.89 -47.05 37.53
N GLY A 13 -25.03 -46.48 38.37
CA GLY A 13 -23.59 -46.75 38.40
C GLY A 13 -22.72 -45.90 37.44
N TYR A 14 -23.27 -44.86 36.83
CA TYR A 14 -22.52 -43.99 35.88
C TYR A 14 -21.80 -42.80 36.52
N GLY A 15 -22.00 -42.55 37.80
CA GLY A 15 -21.17 -41.60 38.55
C GLY A 15 -21.64 -40.14 38.46
N TRP A 16 -20.70 -39.19 38.46
CA TRP A 16 -20.99 -37.76 38.62
C TRP A 16 -21.52 -37.12 37.32
N ALA A 17 -22.66 -36.43 37.42
CA ALA A 17 -23.24 -35.54 36.42
C ALA A 17 -23.05 -34.06 36.84
N TRP A 18 -22.79 -33.19 35.86
CA TRP A 18 -22.55 -31.76 36.09
C TRP A 18 -23.71 -30.91 35.58
N ASN A 19 -24.04 -29.83 36.31
CA ASN A 19 -25.07 -28.85 35.95
C ASN A 19 -26.50 -29.42 35.80
N ALA A 20 -27.03 -30.05 36.86
CA ALA A 20 -28.41 -30.53 36.89
C ALA A 20 -29.40 -29.45 37.37
N TRP A 21 -30.54 -29.32 36.69
CA TRP A 21 -31.55 -28.30 36.98
C TRP A 21 -32.99 -28.85 37.01
N GLY A 22 -33.80 -28.39 37.97
CA GLY A 22 -35.24 -28.71 38.02
C GLY A 22 -36.13 -27.67 38.71
N GLN A 23 -37.41 -27.65 38.32
CA GLN A 23 -38.44 -26.77 38.88
C GLN A 23 -39.69 -27.53 39.36
N GLY A 24 -39.95 -27.45 40.67
CA GLY A 24 -41.07 -28.14 41.31
C GLY A 24 -41.22 -27.81 42.79
N SER A 25 -42.34 -28.22 43.40
CA SER A 25 -42.64 -27.96 44.83
C SER A 25 -42.19 -29.07 45.79
N ALA A 26 -41.62 -30.18 45.30
CA ALA A 26 -41.22 -31.33 46.11
C ALA A 26 -39.71 -31.72 45.99
N GLY A 27 -38.97 -31.25 44.98
CA GLY A 27 -37.51 -31.40 44.88
C GLY A 27 -37.07 -32.46 43.86
N LEU A 28 -35.80 -32.40 43.41
CA LEU A 28 -35.26 -33.16 42.26
C LEU A 28 -35.62 -34.66 42.30
N GLY A 29 -36.32 -35.13 41.26
CA GLY A 29 -36.78 -36.51 41.10
C GLY A 29 -38.30 -36.71 40.94
N SER A 30 -39.12 -35.65 40.91
CA SER A 30 -40.56 -35.79 40.61
C SER A 30 -41.14 -34.73 39.67
N GLU A 31 -40.28 -33.85 39.14
CA GLU A 31 -40.65 -32.69 38.33
C GLU A 31 -39.69 -32.50 37.14
N TYR A 32 -40.01 -31.55 36.26
CA TYR A 32 -39.38 -31.31 34.97
C TYR A 32 -37.96 -30.70 35.07
N GLY A 33 -36.98 -31.23 34.32
CA GLY A 33 -35.58 -30.78 34.36
C GLY A 33 -34.65 -31.36 33.28
N TYR A 34 -33.36 -30.97 33.30
CA TYR A 34 -32.27 -31.34 32.36
C TYR A 34 -31.00 -31.82 33.11
N ALA A 35 -30.18 -32.70 32.50
CA ALA A 35 -28.86 -33.14 33.01
C ALA A 35 -27.83 -33.47 31.90
N TYR A 36 -26.52 -33.34 32.20
CA TYR A 36 -25.39 -33.52 31.25
C TYR A 36 -24.26 -34.44 31.79
N ASP A 37 -23.53 -35.14 30.89
CA ASP A 37 -22.32 -35.91 31.22
C ASP A 37 -21.00 -35.09 31.20
N TYR A 38 -19.93 -35.67 31.76
CA TYR A 38 -18.59 -35.07 31.96
C TYR A 38 -17.88 -34.67 30.65
N SER A 39 -18.26 -35.26 29.52
CA SER A 39 -17.62 -35.00 28.23
C SER A 39 -18.48 -34.12 27.33
N TYR A 40 -19.69 -33.73 27.77
CA TYR A 40 -20.71 -33.00 27.01
C TYR A 40 -21.21 -33.76 25.76
N ILE A 41 -21.11 -35.09 25.74
CA ILE A 41 -21.38 -35.88 24.53
C ILE A 41 -22.82 -36.42 24.46
N THR A 42 -23.50 -36.69 25.59
CA THR A 42 -24.93 -37.10 25.59
C THR A 42 -25.84 -36.16 26.39
N ILE A 43 -27.08 -35.97 25.94
CA ILE A 43 -28.13 -35.17 26.60
C ILE A 43 -29.30 -36.08 27.00
N ASP A 44 -29.73 -36.06 28.27
CA ASP A 44 -31.14 -36.35 28.63
C ASP A 44 -31.83 -35.00 28.78
N PRO A 45 -32.57 -34.56 27.75
CA PRO A 45 -33.13 -33.24 27.79
C PRO A 45 -34.32 -33.15 28.75
N ILE A 46 -35.09 -34.20 29.07
CA ILE A 46 -36.32 -34.01 29.86
C ILE A 46 -36.75 -35.27 30.63
N PHE A 47 -36.55 -35.29 31.95
CA PHE A 47 -37.29 -36.20 32.86
C PHE A 47 -38.62 -35.58 33.35
N GLY A 48 -39.64 -36.41 33.61
CA GLY A 48 -40.90 -35.97 34.27
C GLY A 48 -42.07 -35.50 33.39
N LYS A 49 -42.10 -35.73 32.07
CA LYS A 49 -43.28 -35.42 31.22
C LYS A 49 -44.37 -36.49 31.34
N SER A 50 -45.62 -36.07 31.47
CA SER A 50 -46.78 -36.99 31.47
C SER A 50 -46.76 -37.92 30.26
N GLY A 51 -46.56 -39.22 30.50
CA GLY A 51 -46.40 -40.27 29.48
C GLY A 51 -45.01 -40.91 29.43
N SER A 52 -44.01 -40.30 30.08
CA SER A 52 -42.69 -40.90 30.30
C SER A 52 -42.75 -41.99 31.39
N THR A 53 -42.07 -43.12 31.18
CA THR A 53 -41.91 -44.19 32.18
C THR A 53 -40.78 -43.92 33.18
N PHE A 54 -39.98 -42.88 32.96
CA PHE A 54 -38.78 -42.57 33.72
C PHE A 54 -39.00 -41.25 34.46
N TYR A 55 -38.97 -41.33 35.80
CA TYR A 55 -39.24 -40.23 36.72
C TYR A 55 -37.95 -39.64 37.33
N GLU A 56 -36.78 -40.13 36.92
CA GLU A 56 -35.45 -39.70 37.36
C GLU A 56 -34.56 -39.45 36.11
N ALA A 57 -33.44 -38.73 36.27
CA ALA A 57 -32.59 -38.24 35.18
C ALA A 57 -31.59 -39.33 34.72
N ASP A 58 -31.94 -40.07 33.66
CA ASP A 58 -31.14 -41.16 33.10
C ASP A 58 -30.56 -40.74 31.74
N LEU A 59 -29.23 -40.55 31.63
CA LEU A 59 -28.55 -40.15 30.39
C LEU A 59 -28.63 -41.28 29.33
N ILE A 60 -29.10 -40.99 28.10
CA ILE A 60 -29.24 -41.96 27.00
C ILE A 60 -28.42 -41.55 25.75
N SER A 61 -27.75 -42.52 25.10
CA SER A 61 -26.89 -42.38 23.90
C SER A 61 -27.60 -42.71 22.57
N SER A 62 -27.53 -41.90 21.51
CA SER A 62 -27.87 -42.36 20.13
C SER A 62 -27.42 -41.50 18.92
N TYR A 63 -26.14 -41.14 18.75
CA TYR A 63 -25.59 -40.76 17.42
C TYR A 63 -24.77 -41.90 16.80
N GLY A 64 -24.63 -41.91 15.47
CA GLY A 64 -23.81 -42.89 14.75
C GLY A 64 -22.31 -42.62 14.94
N THR A 65 -21.46 -43.61 14.65
CA THR A 65 -20.00 -43.44 14.65
C THR A 65 -19.51 -43.35 13.21
N ASP A 66 -18.74 -42.31 12.89
CA ASP A 66 -17.96 -42.22 11.65
C ASP A 66 -16.95 -43.38 11.59
N THR A 67 -17.00 -44.19 10.53
CA THR A 67 -16.22 -45.41 10.37
C THR A 67 -15.01 -45.25 9.46
N ASN A 68 -14.91 -44.18 8.66
CA ASN A 68 -13.79 -43.90 7.77
C ASN A 68 -13.13 -42.49 7.93
N PRO A 69 -13.07 -41.85 9.12
CA PRO A 69 -12.69 -40.44 9.24
C PRO A 69 -11.19 -40.11 9.17
N THR A 70 -10.32 -41.13 9.10
CA THR A 70 -8.88 -40.95 9.27
C THR A 70 -8.06 -41.83 8.34
N LEU A 71 -6.77 -41.54 8.17
CA LEU A 71 -5.82 -42.38 7.45
C LEU A 71 -5.85 -43.85 7.96
N ALA A 72 -6.04 -44.04 9.27
CA ALA A 72 -6.05 -45.37 9.89
C ALA A 72 -7.33 -46.17 9.59
N THR A 73 -8.43 -45.48 9.33
CA THR A 73 -9.75 -46.05 9.06
C THR A 73 -10.18 -45.90 7.60
N ALA A 74 -9.31 -45.32 6.77
CA ALA A 74 -9.57 -45.01 5.38
C ALA A 74 -10.05 -46.22 4.58
N THR A 75 -11.07 -45.99 3.76
CA THR A 75 -11.60 -46.99 2.84
C THR A 75 -10.53 -47.35 1.82
N ASN A 76 -10.05 -48.59 1.85
CA ASN A 76 -8.97 -49.04 0.99
C ASN A 76 -9.47 -49.40 -0.41
N LEU A 77 -9.08 -48.60 -1.40
CA LEU A 77 -9.40 -48.79 -2.82
C LEU A 77 -8.42 -49.75 -3.53
N GLY A 78 -7.30 -50.11 -2.88
CA GLY A 78 -6.27 -50.99 -3.42
C GLY A 78 -5.33 -50.29 -4.43
N ALA A 79 -4.62 -51.11 -5.22
CA ALA A 79 -3.63 -50.61 -6.18
C ALA A 79 -4.28 -50.15 -7.50
N ILE A 80 -4.03 -48.90 -7.89
CA ILE A 80 -4.53 -48.29 -9.12
C ILE A 80 -3.47 -48.47 -10.22
N ILE A 81 -3.69 -49.45 -11.11
CA ILE A 81 -2.63 -49.97 -11.99
C ILE A 81 -2.73 -49.63 -13.48
N GLN A 82 -3.89 -49.17 -14.00
CA GLN A 82 -4.07 -48.57 -15.34
C GLN A 82 -5.55 -48.33 -15.64
N ARG A 83 -5.84 -47.33 -16.52
CA ARG A 83 -7.08 -47.03 -17.31
C ARG A 83 -8.30 -47.93 -17.08
N THR A 84 -8.67 -48.08 -15.83
CA THR A 84 -9.98 -48.52 -15.43
C THR A 84 -10.53 -47.22 -14.88
N LEU A 85 -11.39 -46.56 -15.65
CA LEU A 85 -12.51 -45.86 -15.02
C LEU A 85 -13.20 -46.96 -14.23
N SER A 86 -12.71 -47.24 -13.02
CA SER A 86 -13.59 -47.65 -11.96
C SER A 86 -14.39 -46.40 -11.63
N ILE A 87 -15.29 -46.03 -12.54
CA ILE A 87 -16.61 -45.67 -12.04
C ILE A 87 -16.94 -46.89 -11.16
N LEU A 88 -17.31 -46.67 -9.91
CA LEU A 88 -18.06 -47.67 -9.17
C LEU A 88 -19.36 -47.89 -9.99
N ASP A 89 -19.25 -48.71 -11.05
CA ASP A 89 -20.12 -48.66 -12.22
C ASP A 89 -21.34 -49.55 -11.96
N SER A 90 -22.26 -49.00 -11.18
CA SER A 90 -23.68 -49.22 -11.35
C SER A 90 -24.40 -48.00 -10.77
N PRO A 91 -25.09 -47.18 -11.58
CA PRO A 91 -26.01 -46.14 -11.11
C PRO A 91 -27.29 -46.74 -10.50
N ASN A 92 -27.14 -47.81 -9.73
CA ASN A 92 -28.16 -48.36 -8.86
C ASN A 92 -27.50 -49.00 -7.63
N THR A 93 -27.79 -48.36 -6.49
CA THR A 93 -27.73 -48.79 -5.09
C THR A 93 -26.40 -48.64 -4.33
N SER A 94 -25.85 -47.42 -4.23
CA SER A 94 -25.63 -46.62 -3.00
C SER A 94 -24.62 -45.48 -3.27
N SER A 95 -25.07 -44.23 -3.23
CA SER A 95 -24.24 -43.01 -3.23
C SER A 95 -23.41 -42.92 -1.94
N PHE A 96 -22.21 -42.31 -2.01
CA PHE A 96 -21.52 -41.84 -0.79
C PHE A 96 -22.17 -40.53 -0.38
N SER A 97 -22.34 -40.31 0.93
CA SER A 97 -22.94 -39.09 1.44
C SER A 97 -22.15 -38.58 2.61
N VAL A 98 -21.68 -37.35 2.50
CA VAL A 98 -21.10 -36.63 3.64
C VAL A 98 -22.25 -36.28 4.59
N GLY A 99 -22.20 -36.86 5.79
CA GLY A 99 -23.19 -36.75 6.86
C GLY A 99 -23.88 -38.07 7.22
N THR A 100 -23.71 -39.14 6.43
CA THR A 100 -24.20 -40.50 6.72
C THR A 100 -23.28 -41.58 6.13
N ASP A 101 -22.61 -42.32 7.00
CA ASP A 101 -21.62 -43.33 6.61
C ASP A 101 -22.23 -44.70 6.18
N PRO A 102 -21.77 -45.34 5.08
CA PRO A 102 -22.15 -46.69 4.67
C PRO A 102 -22.05 -47.78 5.77
N GLY A 103 -23.17 -48.05 6.45
CA GLY A 103 -23.29 -49.07 7.51
C GLY A 103 -23.61 -48.50 8.89
N SER A 104 -23.63 -47.17 9.01
CA SER A 104 -24.23 -46.43 10.13
C SER A 104 -25.75 -46.28 9.91
N ASN A 105 -26.53 -46.33 10.99
CA ASN A 105 -27.98 -46.11 10.93
C ASN A 105 -28.40 -44.68 11.31
N ASN A 106 -27.45 -43.74 11.49
CA ASN A 106 -27.68 -42.39 12.04
C ASN A 106 -26.74 -41.31 11.41
N LEU A 107 -27.13 -40.04 11.53
CA LEU A 107 -26.35 -38.85 11.14
C LEU A 107 -25.03 -38.72 11.93
N VAL A 108 -23.98 -38.29 11.23
CA VAL A 108 -22.63 -38.04 11.76
C VAL A 108 -22.27 -36.56 11.48
N PRO A 109 -22.17 -35.69 12.50
CA PRO A 109 -21.71 -34.30 12.30
C PRO A 109 -20.22 -34.24 11.96
N ALA A 110 -19.83 -33.33 11.05
CA ALA A 110 -18.46 -33.13 10.59
C ALA A 110 -17.80 -34.37 9.96
N ASP A 111 -18.61 -35.12 9.21
CA ASP A 111 -18.24 -36.34 8.48
C ASP A 111 -17.14 -36.07 7.44
N VAL A 112 -16.16 -36.97 7.39
CA VAL A 112 -15.07 -36.95 6.40
C VAL A 112 -14.86 -38.36 5.89
N ASP A 113 -15.16 -38.57 4.62
CA ASP A 113 -14.90 -39.86 3.99
C ASP A 113 -13.43 -39.94 3.55
N MET A 114 -12.60 -40.69 4.28
CA MET A 114 -11.20 -40.93 3.91
C MET A 114 -11.05 -42.18 3.04
N TYR A 115 -10.27 -42.06 1.98
CA TYR A 115 -9.94 -43.14 1.05
C TYR A 115 -8.42 -43.35 0.98
N ARG A 116 -8.00 -44.60 0.83
CA ARG A 116 -6.60 -45.00 0.66
C ARG A 116 -6.40 -45.70 -0.68
N PHE A 117 -5.35 -45.36 -1.41
CA PHE A 117 -4.98 -46.05 -2.65
C PHE A 117 -3.46 -46.25 -2.76
N GLU A 118 -3.04 -47.18 -3.62
CA GLU A 118 -1.63 -47.48 -3.87
C GLU A 118 -1.28 -47.25 -5.35
N LEU A 119 -0.14 -46.61 -5.60
CA LEU A 119 0.44 -46.47 -6.93
C LEU A 119 1.70 -47.35 -7.05
N ASN A 120 1.69 -48.25 -8.04
CA ASN A 120 2.79 -49.19 -8.25
C ASN A 120 3.90 -48.64 -9.16
N GLN A 121 3.70 -47.44 -9.70
CA GLN A 121 4.63 -46.68 -10.56
C GLN A 121 4.24 -45.21 -10.46
N ALA A 122 5.17 -44.29 -10.77
CA ALA A 122 4.91 -42.85 -10.76
C ALA A 122 3.95 -42.44 -11.89
N GLY A 123 3.18 -41.38 -11.68
CA GLY A 123 2.23 -40.86 -12.66
C GLY A 123 1.26 -39.84 -12.07
N THR A 124 0.41 -39.27 -12.92
CA THR A 124 -0.59 -38.28 -12.51
C THR A 124 -1.88 -38.97 -12.11
N ILE A 125 -2.37 -38.67 -10.91
CA ILE A 125 -3.70 -39.01 -10.43
C ILE A 125 -4.64 -37.81 -10.66
N SER A 126 -5.86 -38.09 -11.10
CA SER A 126 -6.97 -37.13 -11.20
C SER A 126 -8.12 -37.67 -10.37
N LEU A 127 -8.58 -36.86 -9.44
CA LEU A 127 -9.66 -37.15 -8.49
C LEU A 127 -10.75 -36.11 -8.72
N GLU A 128 -11.97 -36.53 -9.01
CA GLU A 128 -13.07 -35.62 -9.30
C GLU A 128 -14.34 -36.09 -8.62
N THR A 129 -14.96 -35.20 -7.85
CA THR A 129 -16.28 -35.45 -7.27
C THR A 129 -17.36 -34.94 -8.21
N SER A 130 -18.54 -35.54 -8.15
CA SER A 130 -19.70 -35.11 -8.94
C SER A 130 -21.01 -35.55 -8.30
N ARG A 131 -22.11 -34.90 -8.69
CA ARG A 131 -23.44 -35.29 -8.22
C ARG A 131 -23.87 -36.65 -8.80
N PRO A 132 -24.21 -37.66 -7.95
CA PRO A 132 -24.75 -38.91 -8.45
C PRO A 132 -26.17 -38.75 -8.99
N GLN A 133 -26.59 -39.66 -9.88
CA GLN A 133 -27.91 -39.60 -10.49
C GLN A 133 -29.03 -39.73 -9.43
N ASN A 134 -29.83 -38.67 -9.25
CA ASN A 134 -30.84 -38.49 -8.20
C ASN A 134 -30.29 -38.21 -6.78
N GLY A 135 -29.00 -37.91 -6.65
CA GLY A 135 -28.39 -37.50 -5.37
C GLY A 135 -28.79 -36.09 -4.94
N VAL A 136 -28.69 -35.82 -3.64
CA VAL A 136 -28.77 -34.47 -3.07
C VAL A 136 -27.49 -33.72 -3.45
N GLU A 137 -27.65 -32.50 -3.92
CA GLU A 137 -26.53 -31.65 -4.30
C GLU A 137 -25.78 -31.18 -3.04
N MET A 138 -24.45 -31.20 -3.09
CA MET A 138 -23.58 -30.66 -2.07
C MET A 138 -22.45 -29.88 -2.72
N ASP A 139 -21.79 -29.12 -1.85
CA ASP A 139 -20.56 -28.40 -2.14
C ASP A 139 -19.40 -29.18 -1.49
N THR A 140 -18.49 -29.72 -2.30
CA THR A 140 -17.44 -30.62 -1.81
C THR A 140 -16.12 -29.90 -1.59
N ILE A 141 -15.30 -30.45 -0.70
CA ILE A 141 -13.87 -30.18 -0.62
C ILE A 141 -13.14 -31.50 -0.77
N LEU A 142 -12.11 -31.51 -1.61
CA LEU A 142 -11.25 -32.65 -1.87
C LEU A 142 -9.81 -32.34 -1.43
N ARG A 143 -9.24 -33.20 -0.58
CA ARG A 143 -7.84 -33.06 -0.11
C ARG A 143 -7.06 -34.35 -0.30
N LEU A 144 -5.83 -34.23 -0.78
CA LEU A 144 -4.92 -35.34 -1.07
C LEU A 144 -3.78 -35.35 -0.05
N PHE A 145 -3.38 -36.53 0.43
CA PHE A 145 -2.36 -36.71 1.46
C PHE A 145 -1.36 -37.81 1.12
N ASP A 146 -0.13 -37.66 1.61
CA ASP A 146 0.87 -38.72 1.65
C ASP A 146 0.64 -39.72 2.81
N VAL A 147 1.52 -40.73 2.92
CA VAL A 147 1.44 -41.75 3.97
C VAL A 147 1.62 -41.21 5.40
N TYR A 148 2.18 -40.03 5.56
CA TYR A 148 2.40 -39.37 6.85
C TYR A 148 1.27 -38.40 7.22
N GLY A 149 0.31 -38.18 6.31
CA GLY A 149 -0.79 -37.25 6.48
C GLY A 149 -0.45 -35.81 6.10
N ASN A 150 0.65 -35.57 5.39
CA ASN A 150 0.96 -34.26 4.84
C ASN A 150 0.03 -33.99 3.65
N ASN A 151 -0.56 -32.80 3.60
CA ASN A 151 -1.44 -32.39 2.50
C ASN A 151 -0.60 -32.13 1.23
N LEU A 152 -0.94 -32.81 0.14
CA LEU A 152 -0.31 -32.72 -1.17
C LEU A 152 -1.13 -31.86 -2.15
N GLY A 153 -2.39 -31.56 -1.82
CA GLY A 153 -3.25 -30.68 -2.61
C GLY A 153 -4.65 -30.58 -2.02
N THR A 154 -5.33 -29.49 -2.34
CA THR A 154 -6.72 -29.22 -1.93
C THR A 154 -7.46 -28.56 -3.09
N ASP A 155 -8.75 -28.84 -3.24
CA ASP A 155 -9.64 -28.21 -4.21
C ASP A 155 -11.08 -28.17 -3.67
N ASP A 156 -11.85 -27.13 -3.97
CA ASP A 156 -13.27 -26.99 -3.63
C ASP A 156 -14.17 -27.03 -4.87
N ASP A 157 -13.94 -26.23 -5.91
CA ASP A 157 -14.94 -26.01 -6.98
C ASP A 157 -14.43 -26.09 -8.43
N THR A 158 -13.26 -26.68 -8.69
CA THR A 158 -12.76 -26.76 -10.09
C THR A 158 -13.37 -27.90 -10.92
N GLY A 159 -14.31 -28.66 -10.36
CA GLY A 159 -15.14 -29.66 -11.04
C GLY A 159 -16.45 -29.08 -11.60
N SER A 160 -17.47 -29.92 -11.83
CA SER A 160 -18.74 -29.45 -12.40
C SER A 160 -19.71 -28.97 -11.31
N GLY A 161 -20.12 -27.70 -11.33
CA GLY A 161 -20.98 -27.13 -10.28
C GLY A 161 -20.18 -26.88 -9.01
N PHE A 162 -20.75 -27.18 -7.85
CA PHE A 162 -20.08 -27.04 -6.54
C PHE A 162 -19.23 -28.28 -6.16
N TYR A 163 -18.57 -28.89 -7.15
CA TYR A 163 -17.85 -30.15 -6.93
C TYR A 163 -16.37 -29.98 -7.24
N SER A 164 -15.52 -30.63 -6.45
CA SER A 164 -14.06 -30.45 -6.52
C SER A 164 -13.40 -31.40 -7.50
N ARG A 165 -12.30 -30.94 -8.10
CA ARG A 165 -11.41 -31.72 -8.95
C ARG A 165 -9.94 -31.44 -8.64
N LEU A 166 -9.19 -32.47 -8.28
CA LEU A 166 -7.78 -32.38 -7.93
C LEU A 166 -6.91 -33.24 -8.85
N ASN A 167 -5.85 -32.65 -9.41
CA ASN A 167 -4.84 -33.36 -10.20
C ASN A 167 -3.48 -33.28 -9.49
N ALA A 168 -2.79 -34.41 -9.31
CA ALA A 168 -1.48 -34.44 -8.68
C ALA A 168 -0.55 -35.45 -9.34
N TYR A 169 0.73 -35.12 -9.48
CA TYR A 169 1.74 -36.11 -9.83
C TYR A 169 2.26 -36.81 -8.57
N LEU A 170 2.24 -38.13 -8.58
CA LEU A 170 2.59 -38.94 -7.44
C LEU A 170 3.60 -40.02 -7.84
N GLU A 171 4.55 -40.28 -6.95
CA GLU A 171 5.51 -41.37 -7.09
C GLU A 171 4.84 -42.72 -6.79
N ALA A 172 5.59 -43.81 -6.96
CA ALA A 172 5.12 -45.13 -6.56
C ALA A 172 5.07 -45.25 -5.02
N ASP A 173 3.93 -44.93 -4.40
CA ASP A 173 3.71 -45.04 -2.96
C ASP A 173 2.22 -45.22 -2.60
N THR A 174 1.92 -45.26 -1.29
CA THR A 174 0.58 -45.21 -0.72
C THR A 174 0.15 -43.76 -0.48
N TYR A 175 -1.06 -43.44 -0.92
CA TYR A 175 -1.65 -42.11 -0.76
C TYR A 175 -3.08 -42.21 -0.24
N TYR A 176 -3.58 -41.07 0.24
CA TYR A 176 -4.92 -40.94 0.79
C TYR A 176 -5.61 -39.71 0.22
N PHE A 177 -6.92 -39.73 0.07
CA PHE A 177 -7.67 -38.50 -0.17
C PHE A 177 -8.94 -38.52 0.67
N GLY A 178 -9.36 -37.36 1.15
CA GLY A 178 -10.60 -37.22 1.90
C GLY A 178 -11.57 -36.27 1.20
N VAL A 179 -12.85 -36.64 1.22
CA VAL A 179 -13.96 -35.81 0.73
C VAL A 179 -14.75 -35.32 1.93
N SER A 180 -15.02 -34.02 1.95
CA SER A 180 -15.84 -33.36 2.97
C SER A 180 -16.74 -32.30 2.34
N GLY A 181 -17.66 -31.71 3.09
CA GLY A 181 -18.45 -30.57 2.63
C GLY A 181 -17.73 -29.24 2.80
N TYR A 182 -17.99 -28.25 1.93
CA TYR A 182 -17.56 -26.87 2.13
C TYR A 182 -18.13 -26.31 3.45
N ALA A 183 -17.34 -25.68 4.34
CA ALA A 183 -15.98 -25.13 4.23
C ALA A 183 -14.91 -25.91 5.06
N ASN A 184 -14.99 -27.24 5.10
CA ASN A 184 -14.11 -28.11 5.91
C ASN A 184 -12.67 -28.29 5.36
N PHE A 185 -11.94 -27.21 5.09
CA PHE A 185 -10.57 -27.25 4.55
C PHE A 185 -9.52 -27.75 5.55
N SER A 186 -9.84 -27.74 6.84
CA SER A 186 -8.85 -27.82 7.92
C SER A 186 -8.93 -29.10 8.76
N TYR A 187 -9.78 -30.08 8.41
CA TYR A 187 -9.85 -31.33 9.19
C TYR A 187 -8.47 -32.02 9.28
N SER A 188 -8.20 -32.68 10.39
CA SER A 188 -6.99 -33.48 10.57
C SER A 188 -7.22 -34.89 10.02
N PRO A 189 -6.43 -35.36 9.04
CA PRO A 189 -6.60 -36.70 8.49
C PRO A 189 -6.23 -37.81 9.48
N THR A 190 -5.63 -37.48 10.63
CA THR A 190 -5.21 -38.46 11.65
C THR A 190 -6.10 -38.48 12.90
N SER A 191 -7.10 -37.58 12.97
CA SER A 191 -8.00 -37.48 14.12
C SER A 191 -9.45 -37.47 13.66
N ALA A 192 -10.21 -38.46 14.11
CA ALA A 192 -11.64 -38.54 13.81
C ALA A 192 -12.40 -37.31 14.32
N ASN A 193 -13.43 -36.87 13.60
CA ASN A 193 -14.29 -35.72 13.96
C ASN A 193 -13.53 -34.41 14.21
N SER A 194 -12.37 -34.22 13.57
CA SER A 194 -11.56 -33.00 13.68
C SER A 194 -11.97 -31.91 12.67
N GLY A 195 -12.93 -32.23 11.79
CA GLY A 195 -13.50 -31.30 10.84
C GLY A 195 -14.61 -30.43 11.44
N VAL A 196 -15.11 -29.52 10.63
CA VAL A 196 -16.32 -28.72 10.90
C VAL A 196 -17.48 -29.24 10.06
N GLU A 197 -18.70 -29.05 10.54
CA GLU A 197 -19.91 -29.41 9.77
C GLU A 197 -19.96 -28.56 8.49
N GLY A 198 -20.05 -29.22 7.34
CA GLY A 198 -20.08 -28.58 6.02
C GLY A 198 -21.35 -28.93 5.25
N SER A 199 -21.35 -28.61 3.96
CA SER A 199 -22.42 -29.01 3.04
C SER A 199 -22.60 -30.53 3.06
N ASN A 200 -23.82 -30.98 3.38
CA ASN A 200 -24.17 -32.40 3.40
C ASN A 200 -24.98 -32.74 2.16
N GLY A 201 -24.64 -33.85 1.52
CA GLY A 201 -25.36 -34.35 0.35
C GLY A 201 -24.67 -35.57 -0.20
N ASP A 202 -24.95 -35.91 -1.45
CA ASP A 202 -24.41 -37.10 -2.09
C ASP A 202 -23.30 -36.71 -3.07
N TYR A 203 -22.21 -37.48 -3.10
CA TYR A 203 -21.19 -37.36 -4.12
C TYR A 203 -20.84 -38.74 -4.74
N ALA A 204 -20.31 -38.69 -5.95
CA ALA A 204 -19.64 -39.80 -6.61
C ALA A 204 -18.20 -39.38 -6.91
N ILE A 205 -17.24 -40.30 -6.72
CA ILE A 205 -15.82 -40.06 -7.01
C ILE A 205 -15.42 -40.76 -8.33
N SER A 206 -14.77 -40.01 -9.21
CA SER A 206 -14.08 -40.50 -10.39
C SER A 206 -12.58 -40.43 -10.14
N ILE A 207 -11.87 -41.53 -10.43
CA ILE A 207 -10.41 -41.62 -10.27
C ILE A 207 -9.79 -42.04 -11.60
N ALA A 208 -8.83 -41.26 -12.08
CA ALA A 208 -8.04 -41.58 -13.26
C ALA A 208 -6.55 -41.52 -12.95
N PHE A 209 -5.79 -42.54 -13.39
CA PHE A 209 -4.35 -42.61 -13.20
C PHE A 209 -3.60 -42.79 -14.53
N TYR A 210 -2.60 -41.96 -14.75
CA TYR A 210 -1.80 -41.89 -15.97
C TYR A 210 -0.32 -42.23 -15.67
N PRO A 211 0.06 -43.53 -15.72
CA PRO A 211 1.35 -44.03 -15.23
C PRO A 211 2.60 -43.69 -16.06
N ASN A 212 2.47 -42.80 -17.04
CA ASN A 212 3.59 -42.39 -17.91
C ASN A 212 3.61 -40.87 -18.11
N THR A 213 2.99 -40.11 -17.21
CA THR A 213 3.15 -38.65 -17.17
C THR A 213 4.45 -38.30 -16.46
N THR A 214 4.95 -37.09 -16.68
CA THR A 214 6.07 -36.49 -15.92
C THR A 214 5.50 -35.62 -14.80
N PRO A 215 6.29 -35.29 -13.75
CA PRO A 215 5.88 -34.40 -12.66
C PRO A 215 5.18 -33.13 -13.11
N PHE A 216 4.18 -32.70 -12.33
CA PHE A 216 3.63 -31.34 -12.44
C PHE A 216 4.75 -30.34 -12.16
N VAL A 217 4.73 -29.25 -12.91
CA VAL A 217 5.70 -28.18 -12.94
C VAL A 217 4.90 -26.94 -12.57
N GLY A 218 5.27 -26.18 -11.54
CA GLY A 218 4.44 -25.08 -11.03
C GLY A 218 4.25 -23.87 -11.94
N ASP A 219 4.76 -23.93 -13.18
CA ASP A 219 4.48 -23.03 -14.30
C ASP A 219 5.06 -23.70 -15.59
N PRO A 220 4.33 -24.65 -16.22
CA PRO A 220 4.79 -25.43 -17.34
C PRO A 220 4.91 -24.58 -18.62
N ASN A 221 3.99 -23.64 -18.84
CA ASN A 221 3.98 -22.69 -19.96
C ASN A 221 5.02 -21.58 -19.84
N GLY A 222 5.66 -21.35 -18.70
CA GLY A 222 6.69 -20.32 -18.50
C GLY A 222 8.11 -20.73 -18.85
N THR A 223 8.28 -21.88 -19.49
CA THR A 223 9.58 -22.36 -19.99
C THR A 223 9.55 -22.56 -21.49
N ALA A 224 10.69 -22.42 -22.16
CA ALA A 224 10.82 -22.64 -23.61
C ALA A 224 10.37 -24.04 -24.05
N THR A 225 10.36 -25.01 -23.12
CA THR A 225 9.95 -26.40 -23.39
C THR A 225 8.44 -26.58 -23.28
N GLY A 226 7.76 -25.87 -22.38
CA GLY A 226 6.30 -25.91 -22.25
C GLY A 226 5.59 -24.70 -22.83
N ALA A 227 6.32 -23.77 -23.45
CA ALA A 227 5.79 -22.61 -24.15
C ALA A 227 4.69 -22.99 -25.13
N ARG A 228 3.64 -22.19 -25.15
CA ARG A 228 2.49 -22.44 -26.01
C ARG A 228 2.78 -22.02 -27.45
N ASP A 229 2.78 -22.99 -28.37
CA ASP A 229 3.00 -22.75 -29.79
C ASP A 229 1.73 -22.25 -30.48
N ILE A 230 1.77 -21.02 -31.00
CA ILE A 230 0.68 -20.41 -31.78
C ILE A 230 0.94 -20.47 -33.29
N ASP A 231 1.87 -21.32 -33.74
CA ASP A 231 2.26 -21.51 -35.15
C ASP A 231 2.82 -20.21 -35.80
N ALA A 232 2.63 -20.05 -37.11
CA ALA A 232 3.15 -18.93 -37.89
C ALA A 232 2.23 -17.72 -37.78
N LEU A 233 2.77 -16.57 -37.36
CA LEU A 233 2.02 -15.32 -37.28
C LEU A 233 1.42 -14.93 -38.65
N SER A 234 2.09 -15.26 -39.75
CA SER A 234 1.59 -15.03 -41.12
C SER A 234 0.29 -15.78 -41.45
N SER A 235 -0.10 -16.80 -40.69
CA SER A 235 -1.38 -17.51 -40.86
C SER A 235 -2.60 -16.72 -40.38
N PHE A 236 -2.37 -15.62 -39.66
CA PHE A 236 -3.42 -14.77 -39.06
C PHE A 236 -3.47 -13.35 -39.65
N ALA A 237 -2.66 -13.07 -40.67
CA ALA A 237 -2.54 -11.74 -41.25
C ALA A 237 -3.85 -11.27 -41.92
N THR A 238 -4.55 -10.34 -41.26
CA THR A 238 -5.55 -9.48 -41.92
C THR A 238 -4.90 -8.11 -42.13
N ALA A 239 -5.08 -7.51 -43.30
CA ALA A 239 -4.52 -6.19 -43.59
C ALA A 239 -5.11 -5.15 -42.62
N GLY A 240 -4.25 -4.43 -41.88
CA GLY A 240 -4.66 -3.41 -40.90
C GLY A 240 -4.43 -3.78 -39.43
N GLY A 241 -3.84 -4.95 -39.14
CA GLY A 241 -3.71 -5.46 -37.78
C GLY A 241 -4.96 -6.23 -37.36
N ALA A 242 -4.78 -7.36 -36.67
CA ALA A 242 -5.87 -8.12 -36.07
C ALA A 242 -5.37 -8.65 -34.74
N ASP A 243 -6.18 -8.54 -33.69
CA ASP A 243 -5.93 -9.23 -32.43
C ASP A 243 -5.79 -10.73 -32.71
N LEU A 244 -4.59 -11.29 -32.56
CA LEU A 244 -4.39 -12.73 -32.67
C LEU A 244 -4.95 -13.40 -31.44
N PRO A 245 -5.97 -14.29 -31.50
CA PRO A 245 -6.37 -15.07 -30.34
C PRO A 245 -5.24 -15.99 -29.86
N SER A 246 -4.78 -15.77 -28.64
CA SER A 246 -3.80 -16.54 -27.89
C SER A 246 -4.49 -17.00 -26.60
N ILE A 247 -4.78 -18.31 -26.44
CA ILE A 247 -5.16 -18.82 -25.11
C ILE A 247 -3.95 -18.85 -24.21
N ILE A 248 -3.98 -18.06 -23.16
CA ILE A 248 -2.93 -18.03 -22.16
C ILE A 248 -3.68 -17.85 -20.82
N GLY A 249 -3.12 -18.28 -19.69
CA GLY A 249 -3.80 -18.08 -18.41
C GLY A 249 -4.91 -19.09 -18.12
N LEU A 250 -4.52 -20.35 -17.98
CA LEU A 250 -4.98 -21.25 -16.91
C LEU A 250 -4.19 -22.56 -17.00
N ASP A 251 -3.43 -22.85 -15.95
CA ASP A 251 -2.64 -24.08 -15.80
C ASP A 251 -3.56 -25.31 -15.64
N THR A 252 -4.17 -25.75 -16.73
CA THR A 252 -5.03 -26.95 -16.73
C THR A 252 -4.40 -28.09 -17.52
N ASN A 253 -4.32 -29.26 -16.90
CA ASN A 253 -3.74 -30.47 -17.50
C ASN A 253 -4.74 -31.28 -18.36
N VAL A 254 -5.78 -30.65 -18.93
CA VAL A 254 -6.76 -31.38 -19.75
C VAL A 254 -6.41 -31.24 -21.24
N THR A 255 -5.97 -32.32 -21.86
CA THR A 255 -5.89 -32.38 -23.32
C THR A 255 -7.31 -32.32 -23.91
N GLY A 256 -7.68 -31.17 -24.46
CA GLY A 256 -8.93 -30.98 -25.19
C GLY A 256 -10.15 -30.52 -24.37
N VAL A 257 -9.95 -29.99 -23.16
CA VAL A 257 -10.97 -29.15 -22.49
C VAL A 257 -10.31 -27.82 -22.15
N ASP A 258 -10.19 -27.04 -23.20
CA ASP A 258 -9.93 -25.61 -23.15
C ASP A 258 -11.27 -24.98 -23.54
N PRO A 259 -11.85 -24.04 -22.77
CA PRO A 259 -13.06 -23.34 -23.19
C PRO A 259 -12.87 -22.46 -24.45
N THR A 260 -11.81 -22.64 -25.25
CA THR A 260 -11.61 -22.09 -26.61
C THR A 260 -11.35 -20.56 -26.64
N PRO A 261 -10.87 -19.98 -27.76
CA PRO A 261 -9.51 -19.48 -27.88
C PRO A 261 -9.41 -17.95 -27.87
N GLU A 262 -9.08 -17.33 -26.74
CA GLU A 262 -9.21 -15.87 -26.59
C GLU A 262 -8.09 -15.27 -25.72
N ASN A 263 -7.70 -14.01 -26.03
CA ASN A 263 -6.48 -13.27 -25.65
C ASN A 263 -6.21 -12.96 -24.18
N LEU A 264 -6.95 -13.58 -23.27
CA LEU A 264 -6.75 -13.34 -21.84
C LEU A 264 -5.44 -13.97 -21.39
N ILE A 265 -4.75 -13.31 -20.47
CA ILE A 265 -3.56 -13.77 -19.77
C ILE A 265 -3.85 -13.59 -18.29
N ALA A 266 -3.64 -14.62 -17.48
CA ALA A 266 -3.78 -14.55 -16.04
C ALA A 266 -2.39 -14.79 -15.45
N VAL A 267 -1.87 -13.83 -14.69
CA VAL A 267 -0.54 -13.89 -14.12
C VAL A 267 -0.64 -14.00 -12.61
N GLY A 268 -0.11 -15.09 -12.05
CA GLY A 268 0.12 -15.25 -10.62
C GLY A 268 1.46 -14.69 -10.14
N ASP A 269 1.68 -14.68 -8.82
CA ASP A 269 2.79 -13.96 -8.16
C ASP A 269 4.19 -14.36 -8.68
N LYS A 270 4.39 -15.56 -9.24
CA LYS A 270 5.67 -15.97 -9.88
C LYS A 270 5.50 -16.55 -11.27
N ASP A 271 4.30 -16.39 -11.81
CA ASP A 271 3.86 -16.97 -13.05
C ASP A 271 4.51 -16.26 -14.23
N VAL A 272 4.76 -17.03 -15.29
CA VAL A 272 5.25 -16.52 -16.56
C VAL A 272 4.51 -17.26 -17.65
N ASP A 273 3.80 -16.54 -18.48
CA ASP A 273 3.21 -17.14 -19.66
C ASP A 273 4.14 -17.00 -20.87
N LEU A 274 4.72 -18.10 -21.35
CA LEU A 274 5.58 -18.09 -22.53
C LEU A 274 4.84 -18.57 -23.79
N ILE A 275 4.85 -17.72 -24.80
CA ILE A 275 4.29 -17.96 -26.13
C ILE A 275 5.43 -18.28 -27.07
N LYS A 276 5.28 -19.32 -27.87
CA LYS A 276 6.17 -19.67 -28.97
C LYS A 276 5.47 -19.39 -30.29
N PHE A 277 6.17 -18.77 -31.23
CA PHE A 277 5.63 -18.51 -32.57
C PHE A 277 6.71 -18.55 -33.63
N THR A 278 6.29 -18.68 -34.88
CA THR A 278 7.16 -18.42 -36.04
C THR A 278 6.72 -17.15 -36.77
N VAL A 279 7.68 -16.36 -37.21
CA VAL A 279 7.42 -15.07 -37.84
C VAL A 279 8.29 -14.92 -39.07
N ASP A 280 7.70 -14.42 -40.16
CA ASP A 280 8.43 -13.96 -41.33
C ASP A 280 8.99 -12.56 -41.06
N PRO A 281 10.04 -12.10 -41.77
CA PRO A 281 10.54 -10.76 -41.57
C PRO A 281 9.44 -9.70 -41.68
N GLY A 282 9.42 -8.75 -40.75
CA GLY A 282 8.34 -7.77 -40.57
C GLY A 282 8.22 -7.23 -39.15
N LEU A 283 7.40 -6.20 -39.00
CA LEU A 283 7.09 -5.59 -37.70
C LEU A 283 5.94 -6.34 -37.03
N VAL A 284 6.13 -6.62 -35.73
CA VAL A 284 5.09 -7.09 -34.83
C VAL A 284 5.03 -6.17 -33.62
N ILE A 285 3.82 -5.80 -33.22
CA ILE A 285 3.54 -5.08 -31.96
C ILE A 285 2.84 -6.07 -31.02
N PHE A 286 3.35 -6.20 -29.81
CA PHE A 286 2.73 -6.93 -28.72
C PHE A 286 2.25 -5.91 -27.70
N GLN A 287 1.01 -5.97 -27.25
CA GLN A 287 0.48 -5.03 -26.26
C GLN A 287 -0.44 -5.75 -25.29
N THR A 288 -0.33 -5.42 -24.02
CA THR A 288 -1.29 -5.80 -22.98
C THR A 288 -2.27 -4.65 -22.77
N SER A 289 -3.56 -4.95 -22.58
CA SER A 289 -4.60 -3.93 -22.37
C SER A 289 -5.58 -4.36 -21.28
N ASP A 290 -6.03 -3.40 -20.48
CA ASP A 290 -7.22 -3.48 -19.62
C ASP A 290 -8.51 -3.23 -20.43
N TYR A 291 -8.36 -2.73 -21.66
CA TYR A 291 -9.47 -2.41 -22.56
C TYR A 291 -10.26 -3.66 -22.93
N VAL A 292 -11.54 -3.65 -22.53
CA VAL A 292 -12.49 -4.62 -23.01
C VAL A 292 -13.68 -3.94 -23.69
N PRO A 293 -13.92 -4.16 -24.99
CA PRO A 293 -15.20 -3.77 -25.57
C PRO A 293 -16.33 -4.61 -24.95
N ASP A 294 -17.49 -3.98 -24.72
CA ASP A 294 -18.79 -4.59 -24.35
C ASP A 294 -18.83 -6.13 -24.52
N TYR A 295 -18.41 -6.84 -23.47
CA TYR A 295 -18.26 -8.30 -23.45
C TYR A 295 -19.55 -8.99 -23.90
N ILE A 296 -20.69 -8.43 -23.49
CA ILE A 296 -22.02 -8.94 -23.78
C ILE A 296 -22.39 -8.67 -25.25
N GLY A 297 -22.08 -7.49 -25.77
CA GLY A 297 -22.32 -7.10 -27.15
C GLY A 297 -21.48 -7.87 -28.18
N LYS A 298 -20.21 -8.18 -27.86
CA LYS A 298 -19.26 -8.84 -28.77
C LYS A 298 -19.35 -10.37 -28.69
N PHE A 299 -19.48 -10.95 -27.50
CA PHE A 299 -19.43 -12.40 -27.27
C PHE A 299 -20.81 -13.03 -27.03
N GLY A 300 -21.85 -12.22 -26.89
CA GLY A 300 -23.21 -12.65 -26.59
C GLY A 300 -23.40 -12.93 -25.10
N GLN A 301 -24.66 -12.88 -24.66
CA GLN A 301 -25.04 -12.75 -23.25
C GLN A 301 -24.46 -13.83 -22.31
N THR A 302 -24.44 -15.09 -22.73
CA THR A 302 -23.92 -16.18 -21.88
C THR A 302 -22.39 -16.15 -21.76
N ARG A 303 -21.68 -15.69 -22.79
CA ARG A 303 -20.22 -15.71 -22.83
C ARG A 303 -19.62 -14.44 -22.26
N GLY A 304 -20.18 -13.29 -22.64
CA GLY A 304 -19.80 -12.02 -22.04
C GLY A 304 -20.01 -12.01 -20.53
N GLN A 305 -21.04 -12.71 -20.04
CA GLN A 305 -21.23 -12.88 -18.59
C GLN A 305 -20.15 -13.77 -17.97
N ALA A 306 -19.76 -14.90 -18.58
CA ALA A 306 -18.69 -15.75 -18.05
C ALA A 306 -17.32 -15.05 -17.97
N TYR A 307 -17.05 -14.09 -18.87
CA TYR A 307 -15.84 -13.26 -18.81
C TYR A 307 -15.92 -12.17 -17.75
N LEU A 308 -17.09 -11.53 -17.61
CA LEU A 308 -17.35 -10.62 -16.50
C LEU A 308 -17.24 -11.36 -15.16
N ASP A 309 -17.77 -12.58 -15.05
CA ASP A 309 -17.70 -13.44 -13.86
C ASP A 309 -16.29 -14.00 -13.61
N LEU A 310 -15.35 -13.91 -14.56
CA LEU A 310 -13.94 -14.29 -14.34
C LEU A 310 -13.11 -13.10 -13.84
N LEU A 311 -13.45 -11.91 -14.33
CA LEU A 311 -12.82 -10.65 -13.95
C LEU A 311 -13.43 -10.03 -12.70
N ASP A 312 -14.64 -10.46 -12.34
CA ASP A 312 -15.38 -10.17 -11.12
C ASP A 312 -15.72 -11.54 -10.53
N SER A 313 -14.68 -12.29 -10.15
CA SER A 313 -14.80 -13.68 -9.72
C SER A 313 -15.63 -13.83 -8.45
N ASP A 314 -15.86 -12.73 -7.74
CA ASP A 314 -16.73 -12.66 -6.58
C ASP A 314 -18.12 -12.05 -6.85
N GLY A 315 -18.38 -11.60 -8.08
CA GLY A 315 -19.67 -11.08 -8.56
C GLY A 315 -20.13 -9.80 -7.85
N ASN A 316 -19.21 -8.99 -7.33
CA ASN A 316 -19.50 -7.79 -6.55
C ASN A 316 -19.79 -6.54 -7.42
N GLY A 317 -19.57 -6.61 -8.73
CA GLY A 317 -19.75 -5.51 -9.69
C GLY A 317 -18.53 -4.60 -9.86
N SER A 318 -17.36 -5.00 -9.35
CA SER A 318 -16.04 -4.39 -9.51
C SER A 318 -15.06 -5.48 -9.95
N PHE A 319 -14.17 -5.16 -10.89
CA PHE A 319 -13.18 -6.14 -11.34
C PHE A 319 -12.07 -6.34 -10.30
N ASP A 320 -11.63 -7.59 -10.15
CA ASP A 320 -10.57 -8.06 -9.28
C ASP A 320 -9.21 -7.85 -10.01
N ASP A 321 -8.51 -6.79 -9.62
CA ASP A 321 -7.11 -6.42 -9.96
C ASP A 321 -6.81 -5.74 -11.32
N SER A 322 -6.35 -4.48 -11.23
CA SER A 322 -5.50 -3.87 -12.25
C SER A 322 -4.10 -4.50 -12.18
N ILE A 323 -3.75 -5.34 -13.16
CA ILE A 323 -2.41 -5.93 -13.30
C ILE A 323 -1.41 -4.91 -13.87
N ASP A 324 -0.18 -4.97 -13.37
CA ASP A 324 1.00 -4.24 -13.88
C ASP A 324 1.88 -5.24 -14.67
N THR A 325 1.90 -5.19 -16.00
CA THR A 325 2.46 -6.28 -16.82
C THR A 325 3.90 -6.01 -17.24
N VAL A 326 4.65 -7.06 -17.60
CA VAL A 326 5.97 -6.98 -18.24
C VAL A 326 6.00 -7.94 -19.44
N LEU A 327 6.35 -7.43 -20.63
CA LEU A 327 6.56 -8.20 -21.86
C LEU A 327 8.05 -8.40 -22.15
N ARG A 328 8.47 -9.65 -22.42
CA ARG A 328 9.86 -9.98 -22.80
C ARG A 328 9.90 -10.84 -24.06
N LEU A 329 10.63 -10.40 -25.08
CA LEU A 329 10.83 -11.15 -26.32
C LEU A 329 12.19 -11.86 -26.32
N PHE A 330 12.24 -13.10 -26.79
CA PHE A 330 13.44 -13.94 -26.84
C PHE A 330 13.64 -14.61 -28.19
N ASP A 331 14.92 -14.84 -28.53
CA ASP A 331 15.30 -15.70 -29.67
C ASP A 331 15.13 -17.20 -29.36
N ALA A 332 15.35 -18.04 -30.36
CA ALA A 332 15.25 -19.50 -30.22
C ALA A 332 16.21 -20.13 -29.19
N SER A 333 17.26 -19.42 -28.77
CA SER A 333 18.22 -19.87 -27.74
C SER A 333 17.87 -19.36 -26.34
N GLY A 334 16.81 -18.56 -26.22
CA GLY A 334 16.39 -17.90 -24.98
C GLY A 334 17.20 -16.66 -24.61
N ASN A 335 17.91 -16.06 -25.58
CA ASN A 335 18.48 -14.72 -25.36
C ASN A 335 17.36 -13.68 -25.51
N GLN A 336 17.25 -12.78 -24.53
CA GLN A 336 16.31 -11.66 -24.60
C GLN A 336 16.69 -10.70 -25.73
N LEU A 337 15.72 -10.37 -26.57
CA LEU A 337 15.82 -9.45 -27.70
C LEU A 337 15.25 -8.08 -27.37
N ALA A 338 14.16 -8.03 -26.59
CA ALA A 338 13.51 -6.81 -26.16
C ALA A 338 12.71 -7.05 -24.87
N ILE A 339 12.44 -5.99 -24.11
CA ILE A 339 11.62 -5.99 -22.90
C ILE A 339 10.85 -4.67 -22.82
N ASP A 340 9.64 -4.71 -22.30
CA ASP A 340 8.83 -3.55 -21.99
C ASP A 340 8.00 -3.82 -20.72
N ASP A 341 7.74 -2.77 -19.93
CA ASP A 341 7.12 -2.77 -18.59
C ASP A 341 5.87 -1.87 -18.67
N ASP A 342 6.07 -0.59 -18.97
CA ASP A 342 5.02 0.44 -19.01
C ASP A 342 4.88 1.16 -20.37
N GLY A 343 5.16 0.48 -21.49
CA GLY A 343 5.07 1.09 -22.82
C GLY A 343 3.64 1.24 -23.36
N GLY A 344 2.64 0.66 -22.67
CA GLY A 344 1.22 0.61 -23.03
C GLY A 344 0.32 1.60 -22.28
N GLU A 345 -0.94 1.24 -22.04
CA GLU A 345 -1.90 2.07 -21.27
C GLU A 345 -1.68 1.89 -19.77
N GLY A 346 -1.47 2.98 -19.01
CA GLY A 346 -1.23 2.89 -17.57
C GLY A 346 0.02 2.08 -17.21
N LEU A 347 -0.16 1.00 -16.43
CA LEU A 347 0.91 0.09 -15.96
C LEU A 347 1.06 -1.15 -16.87
N LEU A 348 0.63 -1.04 -18.13
CA LEU A 348 0.62 -2.16 -19.07
C LEU A 348 1.74 -2.02 -20.09
N SER A 349 2.22 -3.14 -20.59
CA SER A 349 3.33 -3.17 -21.54
C SER A 349 2.88 -3.09 -23.00
N ARG A 350 3.73 -2.49 -23.82
CA ARG A 350 3.63 -2.51 -25.28
C ARG A 350 5.01 -2.62 -25.90
N LEU A 351 5.28 -3.77 -26.50
CA LEU A 351 6.56 -4.13 -27.10
C LEU A 351 6.47 -4.13 -28.64
N GLU A 352 7.24 -3.27 -29.30
CA GLU A 352 7.39 -3.26 -30.76
C GLU A 352 8.69 -3.94 -31.19
N TYR A 353 8.65 -4.82 -32.21
CA TYR A 353 9.86 -5.50 -32.68
C TYR A 353 9.88 -5.79 -34.18
N VAL A 354 11.00 -5.47 -34.83
CA VAL A 354 11.27 -5.80 -36.24
C VAL A 354 12.02 -7.12 -36.35
N PHE A 355 11.34 -8.15 -36.83
CA PHE A 355 11.96 -9.42 -37.18
C PHE A 355 12.66 -9.28 -38.53
N THR A 356 13.98 -9.49 -38.55
CA THR A 356 14.79 -9.42 -39.80
C THR A 356 15.10 -10.81 -40.37
N THR A 357 14.82 -11.86 -39.60
CA THR A 357 15.10 -13.25 -39.97
C THR A 357 13.87 -14.09 -39.70
N ALA A 358 13.44 -14.87 -40.68
CA ALA A 358 12.39 -15.86 -40.48
C ALA A 358 12.85 -16.89 -39.45
N GLY A 359 12.06 -17.17 -38.42
CA GLY A 359 12.48 -18.08 -37.37
C GLY A 359 11.45 -18.28 -36.26
N THR A 360 11.85 -19.08 -35.27
CA THR A 360 11.08 -19.31 -34.04
C THR A 360 11.52 -18.34 -32.95
N TYR A 361 10.57 -17.73 -32.27
CA TYR A 361 10.78 -16.77 -31.18
C TYR A 361 9.82 -17.06 -30.03
N TYR A 362 10.11 -16.46 -28.87
CA TYR A 362 9.27 -16.58 -27.68
C TYR A 362 8.90 -15.21 -27.09
N LEU A 363 7.65 -15.00 -26.70
CA LEU A 363 7.19 -13.84 -25.93
C LEU A 363 6.77 -14.30 -24.55
N GLY A 364 7.38 -13.75 -23.50
CA GLY A 364 7.01 -14.00 -22.11
C GLY A 364 6.19 -12.84 -21.56
N VAL A 365 5.12 -13.16 -20.84
CA VAL A 365 4.27 -12.22 -20.13
C VAL A 365 4.32 -12.54 -18.65
N SER A 366 4.56 -11.53 -17.81
CA SER A 366 4.69 -11.66 -16.36
C SER A 366 4.24 -10.39 -15.65
N GLY A 367 4.15 -10.40 -14.33
CA GLY A 367 3.84 -9.21 -13.53
C GLY A 367 5.09 -8.41 -13.19
N HIS A 368 4.93 -7.10 -13.01
CA HIS A 368 5.97 -6.21 -12.49
C HIS A 368 6.55 -6.75 -11.19
N GLY A 369 7.88 -6.83 -11.11
CA GLY A 369 8.60 -7.55 -10.05
C GLY A 369 9.14 -8.92 -10.49
N ASN A 370 8.48 -9.60 -11.44
CA ASN A 370 8.92 -10.88 -12.03
C ASN A 370 9.56 -10.72 -13.42
N SER A 371 10.48 -9.76 -13.62
CA SER A 371 11.11 -9.50 -14.92
C SER A 371 12.43 -10.25 -15.17
N THR A 372 12.91 -11.04 -14.19
CA THR A 372 14.24 -11.66 -14.22
C THR A 372 14.27 -13.15 -14.56
N TYR A 373 13.12 -13.78 -14.80
CA TYR A 373 13.02 -15.23 -15.04
C TYR A 373 13.86 -15.72 -16.22
N ASN A 374 14.28 -16.99 -16.14
CA ASN A 374 14.98 -17.69 -17.21
C ASN A 374 14.03 -18.64 -17.95
N ILE A 375 13.81 -18.40 -19.25
CA ILE A 375 12.93 -19.26 -20.06
C ILE A 375 13.52 -20.65 -20.30
N ASN A 376 14.83 -20.83 -20.16
CA ASN A 376 15.50 -22.12 -20.37
C ASN A 376 15.52 -22.99 -19.10
N THR A 377 14.94 -22.53 -17.99
CA THR A 377 14.73 -23.35 -16.80
C THR A 377 13.95 -24.60 -17.20
N LEU A 378 14.42 -25.77 -16.76
CA LEU A 378 13.70 -27.01 -17.03
C LEU A 378 12.35 -26.97 -16.31
N PRO A 379 11.27 -27.48 -16.92
CA PRO A 379 9.97 -27.46 -16.29
C PRO A 379 10.00 -27.97 -14.84
N ASP A 380 10.64 -29.10 -14.57
CA ASP A 380 10.74 -29.69 -13.22
C ASP A 380 11.57 -28.89 -12.19
N ALA A 381 12.17 -27.76 -12.59
CA ALA A 381 12.99 -26.90 -11.74
C ALA A 381 12.40 -25.49 -11.52
N VAL A 382 11.24 -25.17 -12.12
CA VAL A 382 10.63 -23.82 -12.10
C VAL A 382 10.35 -23.33 -10.68
N ASP A 383 9.84 -24.18 -9.79
CA ASP A 383 9.49 -23.83 -8.40
C ASP A 383 10.69 -23.42 -7.53
N ASN A 384 11.91 -23.79 -7.96
CA ASN A 384 13.16 -23.47 -7.27
C ASN A 384 14.03 -22.48 -8.05
N ASP A 385 13.50 -21.90 -9.13
CA ASP A 385 14.22 -20.94 -9.95
C ASP A 385 14.33 -19.60 -9.22
N SER A 386 15.51 -19.34 -8.63
CA SER A 386 15.79 -18.09 -7.93
C SER A 386 15.75 -16.84 -8.83
N SER A 387 15.65 -17.01 -10.15
CA SER A 387 15.47 -15.89 -11.09
C SER A 387 14.00 -15.45 -11.23
N ARG A 388 13.04 -16.30 -10.82
CA ARG A 388 11.62 -15.94 -10.69
C ARG A 388 11.38 -15.24 -9.35
N ARG A 389 10.69 -14.11 -9.40
CA ARG A 389 10.40 -13.27 -8.23
C ARG A 389 8.90 -13.06 -8.11
N SER A 390 8.47 -12.74 -6.90
CA SER A 390 7.11 -12.28 -6.66
C SER A 390 6.86 -10.99 -7.45
N GLY A 391 5.75 -10.94 -8.18
CA GLY A 391 5.36 -9.84 -9.05
C GLY A 391 3.86 -9.59 -8.96
N SER A 392 3.40 -8.51 -9.59
CA SER A 392 1.97 -8.18 -9.65
C SER A 392 1.15 -9.34 -10.23
N THR A 393 -0.08 -9.46 -9.76
CA THR A 393 -1.02 -10.49 -10.19
C THR A 393 -2.24 -9.87 -10.85
N GLY A 394 -2.94 -10.63 -11.66
CA GLY A 394 -4.21 -10.22 -12.25
C GLY A 394 -4.35 -10.72 -13.67
N SER A 395 -5.30 -10.14 -14.42
CA SER A 395 -5.57 -10.55 -15.80
C SER A 395 -5.43 -9.40 -16.79
N SER A 396 -4.87 -9.68 -17.97
CA SER A 396 -4.76 -8.71 -19.06
C SER A 396 -5.10 -9.35 -20.40
N LEU A 397 -5.48 -8.54 -21.39
CA LEU A 397 -5.61 -9.01 -22.77
C LEU A 397 -4.31 -8.76 -23.53
N LEU A 398 -3.75 -9.79 -24.16
CA LEU A 398 -2.63 -9.64 -25.08
C LEU A 398 -3.10 -9.51 -26.52
N SER A 399 -2.80 -8.38 -27.15
CA SER A 399 -2.94 -8.18 -28.59
C SER A 399 -1.59 -8.32 -29.28
N ILE A 400 -1.55 -9.13 -30.33
CA ILE A 400 -0.40 -9.26 -31.24
C ILE A 400 -0.83 -8.67 -32.59
N ILE A 401 -0.11 -7.68 -33.09
CA ILE A 401 -0.48 -6.93 -34.29
C ILE A 401 0.63 -7.08 -35.32
N LEU A 402 0.27 -7.52 -36.51
CA LEU A 402 1.20 -7.82 -37.61
C LEU A 402 1.20 -6.72 -38.66
N GLN A 403 2.38 -6.24 -39.03
CA GLN A 403 2.57 -5.35 -40.17
C GLN A 403 3.53 -5.95 -41.21
N PRO A 404 3.04 -6.28 -42.43
CA PRO A 404 3.85 -6.97 -43.44
C PRO A 404 4.96 -6.08 -44.02
N GLU A 405 6.16 -6.63 -44.26
CA GLU A 405 7.33 -5.90 -44.82
C GLU A 405 7.09 -5.12 -46.12
N THR A 406 6.00 -5.40 -46.84
CA THR A 406 5.65 -4.65 -48.04
C THR A 406 5.06 -3.30 -47.67
N ALA A 407 5.95 -2.31 -47.57
CA ALA A 407 5.69 -0.89 -47.36
C ALA A 407 4.48 -0.32 -48.15
N PRO A 408 3.87 0.79 -47.66
CA PRO A 408 4.35 1.63 -46.57
C PRO A 408 4.12 1.00 -45.19
N GLN A 409 5.14 1.04 -44.34
CA GLN A 409 5.03 0.75 -42.90
C GLN A 409 4.63 2.07 -42.26
N ASP A 410 3.47 2.11 -41.64
CA ASP A 410 2.95 3.24 -40.86
C ASP A 410 2.39 2.62 -39.57
N PRO A 411 3.29 2.26 -38.62
CA PRO A 411 2.96 1.55 -37.39
C PRO A 411 1.85 2.21 -36.60
N ASN A 412 1.96 3.51 -36.38
CA ASN A 412 1.04 4.29 -35.56
C ASN A 412 -0.17 4.86 -36.33
N GLY A 413 -0.25 4.73 -37.66
CA GLY A 413 -1.32 5.31 -38.46
C GLY A 413 -2.56 4.48 -38.71
N VAL A 414 -2.70 3.32 -38.07
CA VAL A 414 -3.89 2.46 -38.17
C VAL A 414 -4.53 2.23 -36.79
N PHE A 415 -5.79 1.79 -36.79
CA PHE A 415 -6.63 1.65 -35.60
C PHE A 415 -5.93 0.91 -34.44
N TYR A 416 -5.28 -0.21 -34.73
CA TYR A 416 -4.57 -1.03 -33.74
C TYR A 416 -3.16 -0.52 -33.41
N GLY A 417 -2.61 0.33 -34.27
CA GLY A 417 -1.31 0.96 -34.09
C GLY A 417 -1.32 2.22 -33.23
N ALA A 418 -2.52 2.75 -32.94
CA ALA A 418 -2.68 4.02 -32.23
C ALA A 418 -1.88 4.05 -30.93
N ILE A 419 -1.12 5.12 -30.75
CA ILE A 419 -0.32 5.40 -29.57
C ILE A 419 -1.28 5.68 -28.40
N PRO A 420 -1.32 4.84 -27.36
CA PRO A 420 -2.08 5.15 -26.16
C PRO A 420 -1.49 6.38 -25.46
N VAL A 421 -2.35 7.26 -24.95
CA VAL A 421 -1.92 8.41 -24.17
C VAL A 421 -2.72 8.51 -22.87
N ASP A 422 -2.01 8.61 -21.75
CA ASP A 422 -2.57 8.79 -20.41
C ASP A 422 -3.05 10.23 -20.22
N LEU A 423 -4.21 10.55 -20.81
CA LEU A 423 -4.83 11.86 -20.72
C LEU A 423 -5.93 11.87 -19.65
N LEU A 424 -5.57 12.27 -18.43
CA LEU A 424 -6.49 12.35 -17.29
C LEU A 424 -7.15 13.74 -17.17
N TYR A 425 -8.38 13.78 -16.70
CA TYR A 425 -9.07 15.05 -16.42
C TYR A 425 -8.29 15.89 -15.40
N GLY A 426 -8.07 17.17 -15.73
CA GLY A 426 -7.23 18.09 -14.95
C GLY A 426 -5.76 18.12 -15.38
N SER A 427 -5.35 17.30 -16.35
CA SER A 427 -3.98 17.21 -16.85
C SER A 427 -3.77 17.88 -18.22
N ASN A 428 -2.50 18.00 -18.60
CA ASN A 428 -2.08 18.30 -19.95
C ASN A 428 -0.96 17.35 -20.37
N LEU A 429 -0.84 17.12 -21.67
CA LEU A 429 0.19 16.27 -22.28
C LEU A 429 0.71 16.94 -23.54
N THR A 430 2.03 17.02 -23.69
CA THR A 430 2.69 17.49 -24.92
C THR A 430 3.58 16.38 -25.46
N LEU A 431 3.35 15.97 -26.70
CA LEU A 431 4.18 15.00 -27.42
C LEU A 431 4.79 15.66 -28.65
N SER A 432 5.98 15.24 -29.04
CA SER A 432 6.66 15.72 -30.26
C SER A 432 6.86 14.57 -31.21
N GLU A 433 6.43 14.73 -32.46
CA GLU A 433 6.51 13.69 -33.49
C GLU A 433 6.85 14.28 -34.86
N HIS A 434 7.03 13.41 -35.85
CA HIS A 434 7.39 13.79 -37.21
C HIS A 434 6.52 13.11 -38.27
N ILE A 435 5.67 13.89 -38.94
CA ILE A 435 4.97 13.43 -40.13
C ILE A 435 6.00 13.18 -41.25
N GLY A 436 6.20 11.93 -41.64
CA GLY A 436 7.11 11.43 -42.67
C GLY A 436 8.03 10.30 -42.19
N THR A 437 8.14 10.10 -40.88
CA THR A 437 8.97 9.09 -40.25
C THR A 437 8.35 8.65 -38.92
N ASP A 438 8.34 7.35 -38.65
CA ASP A 438 7.89 6.83 -37.36
C ASP A 438 9.09 6.32 -36.54
N ILE A 439 8.91 6.17 -35.23
CA ILE A 439 9.90 5.55 -34.33
C ILE A 439 9.47 4.11 -34.08
N LEU A 440 10.39 3.19 -34.37
CA LEU A 440 10.16 1.77 -34.21
C LEU A 440 11.30 1.13 -33.44
N ALA A 441 11.03 0.65 -32.22
CA ALA A 441 12.04 0.10 -31.31
C ALA A 441 13.30 0.99 -31.21
N ASP A 442 13.11 2.29 -30.92
CA ASP A 442 14.13 3.35 -30.86
C ASP A 442 14.86 3.64 -32.19
N THR A 443 14.34 3.15 -33.33
CA THR A 443 14.89 3.42 -34.66
C THR A 443 13.93 4.20 -35.53
N THR A 444 14.38 5.31 -36.10
CA THR A 444 13.57 6.09 -37.03
C THR A 444 13.41 5.36 -38.37
N ILE A 445 12.18 5.09 -38.78
CA ILE A 445 11.82 4.50 -40.08
C ILE A 445 11.17 5.54 -40.99
N SER A 446 11.27 5.38 -42.30
CA SER A 446 10.66 6.32 -43.26
C SER A 446 9.28 5.87 -43.73
N VAL A 447 8.27 6.71 -43.55
CA VAL A 447 6.87 6.43 -43.93
C VAL A 447 6.56 7.10 -45.27
N THR A 448 6.99 6.48 -46.37
CA THR A 448 7.06 7.13 -47.69
C THR A 448 5.72 7.37 -48.42
N GLY A 449 4.58 7.02 -47.83
CA GLY A 449 3.32 6.80 -48.57
C GLY A 449 2.11 7.66 -48.19
N GLY A 450 2.13 8.40 -47.08
CA GLY A 450 0.89 9.01 -46.58
C GLY A 450 0.76 8.92 -45.07
N ASP A 451 1.81 9.35 -44.36
CA ASP A 451 1.94 9.20 -42.92
C ASP A 451 0.76 9.78 -42.14
N VAL A 452 0.36 9.08 -41.08
CA VAL A 452 -0.71 9.43 -40.14
C VAL A 452 -0.24 9.00 -38.76
N ASP A 453 -0.18 9.91 -37.80
CA ASP A 453 0.05 9.53 -36.41
C ASP A 453 -1.30 9.46 -35.70
N LEU A 454 -1.66 8.29 -35.15
CA LEU A 454 -2.91 8.11 -34.42
C LEU A 454 -2.62 7.99 -32.93
N TYR A 455 -3.32 8.77 -32.11
CA TYR A 455 -3.31 8.66 -30.65
C TYR A 455 -4.66 8.16 -30.14
N ARG A 456 -4.69 7.46 -29.01
CA ARG A 456 -5.91 6.97 -28.36
C ARG A 456 -5.91 7.31 -26.88
N PHE A 457 -7.06 7.72 -26.34
CA PHE A 457 -7.27 7.83 -24.90
C PHE A 457 -8.70 7.46 -24.50
N VAL A 458 -8.88 7.11 -23.23
CA VAL A 458 -10.18 6.90 -22.59
C VAL A 458 -10.49 8.09 -21.68
N ALA A 459 -11.63 8.75 -21.91
CA ALA A 459 -12.04 9.88 -21.09
C ALA A 459 -12.45 9.41 -19.69
N ASN A 460 -11.68 9.71 -18.66
CA ASN A 460 -12.00 9.32 -17.27
C ASN A 460 -13.14 10.16 -16.66
N GLU A 461 -13.38 11.37 -17.17
CA GLU A 461 -14.46 12.27 -16.74
C GLU A 461 -15.18 12.92 -17.94
N SER A 462 -16.38 13.46 -17.73
CA SER A 462 -17.02 14.23 -18.80
C SER A 462 -16.46 15.66 -18.82
N GLY A 463 -16.00 16.13 -19.99
CA GLY A 463 -15.31 17.41 -20.08
C GLY A 463 -14.91 17.79 -21.49
N VAL A 464 -13.85 18.57 -21.62
CA VAL A 464 -13.36 19.12 -22.90
C VAL A 464 -11.88 18.82 -23.05
N VAL A 465 -11.50 18.30 -24.21
CA VAL A 465 -10.10 18.17 -24.62
C VAL A 465 -9.79 19.23 -25.68
N LEU A 466 -8.83 20.09 -25.39
CA LEU A 466 -8.24 21.01 -26.37
C LEU A 466 -7.05 20.31 -27.02
N ILE A 467 -7.07 20.20 -28.34
CA ILE A 467 -6.07 19.51 -29.14
C ILE A 467 -5.46 20.55 -30.08
N ASP A 468 -4.20 20.88 -29.84
CA ASP A 468 -3.49 21.94 -30.55
C ASP A 468 -2.18 21.40 -31.15
N LEU A 469 -1.95 21.64 -32.44
CA LEU A 469 -0.74 21.21 -33.12
C LEU A 469 0.17 22.41 -33.39
N ASP A 470 1.39 22.37 -32.88
CA ASP A 470 2.40 23.40 -33.13
C ASP A 470 3.45 22.93 -34.14
N THR A 471 3.66 23.70 -35.21
CA THR A 471 4.78 23.46 -36.15
C THR A 471 5.89 24.51 -36.03
N ALA A 472 7.15 24.06 -36.17
CA ALA A 472 8.30 24.96 -36.12
C ALA A 472 8.34 25.97 -37.28
N ILE A 473 8.88 27.18 -37.05
CA ILE A 473 8.90 28.32 -38.00
C ILE A 473 9.57 28.01 -39.36
N SER A 474 10.43 26.99 -39.43
CA SER A 474 11.09 26.54 -40.68
C SER A 474 10.49 25.27 -41.30
N ASN A 475 9.39 24.77 -40.75
CA ASN A 475 8.74 23.55 -41.20
C ASN A 475 7.84 23.81 -42.42
N SER A 476 7.80 22.86 -43.35
CA SER A 476 6.90 22.84 -44.52
C SER A 476 5.61 22.04 -44.30
N LEU A 477 5.47 21.38 -43.15
CA LEU A 477 4.28 20.63 -42.77
C LEU A 477 3.08 21.58 -42.64
N ASN A 478 1.97 21.23 -43.30
CA ASN A 478 0.66 21.80 -43.02
C ASN A 478 -0.20 20.65 -42.46
N THR A 479 -0.64 20.80 -41.23
CA THR A 479 -1.24 19.74 -40.43
C THR A 479 -2.73 19.55 -40.73
N TYR A 480 -3.27 18.39 -40.35
CA TYR A 480 -4.69 18.09 -40.40
C TYR A 480 -5.07 17.16 -39.26
N LEU A 481 -5.93 17.66 -38.38
CA LEU A 481 -6.52 16.92 -37.27
C LEU A 481 -7.86 16.29 -37.67
N ARG A 482 -8.09 15.05 -37.24
CA ARG A 482 -9.38 14.37 -37.37
C ARG A 482 -9.63 13.48 -36.16
N ILE A 483 -10.82 13.61 -35.55
CA ILE A 483 -11.19 12.82 -34.38
C ILE A 483 -12.13 11.69 -34.78
N PHE A 484 -11.95 10.53 -34.15
CA PHE A 484 -12.78 9.35 -34.32
C PHE A 484 -13.30 8.86 -32.97
N ASP A 485 -14.46 8.22 -32.99
CA ASP A 485 -14.99 7.52 -31.81
C ASP A 485 -14.28 6.18 -31.57
N GLY A 486 -14.64 5.50 -30.48
CA GLY A 486 -14.09 4.20 -30.11
C GLY A 486 -14.30 3.07 -31.13
N ASN A 487 -15.14 3.27 -32.16
CA ASN A 487 -15.34 2.32 -33.27
C ASN A 487 -14.55 2.71 -34.53
N GLY A 488 -13.71 3.74 -34.46
CA GLY A 488 -12.97 4.27 -35.61
C GLY A 488 -13.85 5.05 -36.60
N ILE A 489 -15.04 5.47 -36.19
CA ILE A 489 -15.92 6.30 -37.01
C ILE A 489 -15.54 7.76 -36.79
N ALA A 490 -15.22 8.46 -37.88
CA ALA A 490 -14.87 9.87 -37.81
C ALA A 490 -16.04 10.72 -37.31
N LEU A 491 -15.78 11.55 -36.31
CA LEU A 491 -16.75 12.50 -35.80
C LEU A 491 -16.98 13.62 -36.83
N PRO A 492 -18.24 14.09 -37.00
CA PRO A 492 -18.55 15.15 -37.94
C PRO A 492 -18.00 16.51 -37.48
N SER A 493 -18.09 17.54 -38.33
CA SER A 493 -17.72 18.91 -37.97
C SER A 493 -18.32 19.31 -36.61
N PRO A 494 -17.55 19.96 -35.71
CA PRO A 494 -16.26 20.60 -35.91
C PRO A 494 -15.03 19.75 -35.54
N TYR A 495 -15.13 18.42 -35.41
CA TYR A 495 -14.06 17.56 -34.88
C TYR A 495 -13.00 17.14 -35.92
N PHE A 496 -12.73 18.02 -36.88
CA PHE A 496 -11.61 17.93 -37.81
C PHE A 496 -11.24 19.35 -38.27
N ASN A 497 -9.96 19.59 -38.53
CA ASN A 497 -9.46 20.90 -38.90
C ASN A 497 -8.12 20.81 -39.66
N ASP A 498 -7.88 21.71 -40.63
CA ASP A 498 -6.56 21.90 -41.27
C ASP A 498 -5.79 23.06 -40.63
N ASP A 499 -6.39 24.25 -40.64
CA ASP A 499 -5.78 25.48 -40.14
C ASP A 499 -6.79 26.16 -39.18
N SER A 500 -6.43 26.33 -37.91
CA SER A 500 -7.22 27.11 -36.95
C SER A 500 -6.33 27.70 -35.88
N THR A 501 -6.62 28.93 -35.48
CA THR A 501 -6.03 29.51 -34.28
C THR A 501 -6.51 28.74 -33.05
N ALA A 502 -5.59 28.35 -32.17
CA ALA A 502 -5.94 27.64 -30.95
C ALA A 502 -6.81 28.50 -30.03
N GLN A 503 -7.60 27.83 -29.19
CA GLN A 503 -8.52 28.48 -28.26
C GLN A 503 -8.36 27.89 -26.85
N GLY A 504 -8.49 28.74 -25.84
CA GLY A 504 -8.59 28.30 -24.45
C GLY A 504 -9.94 27.66 -24.13
N PHE A 505 -10.10 27.17 -22.90
CA PHE A 505 -11.36 26.59 -22.41
C PHE A 505 -12.54 27.56 -22.51
N ASN A 506 -12.29 28.87 -22.39
CA ASN A 506 -13.27 29.95 -22.58
C ASN A 506 -13.51 30.36 -24.04
N ARG A 507 -12.95 29.63 -25.01
CA ARG A 507 -13.06 29.88 -26.47
C ARG A 507 -12.43 31.20 -26.92
N ASP A 508 -11.57 31.78 -26.09
CA ASP A 508 -10.75 32.91 -26.45
C ASP A 508 -9.56 32.47 -27.31
N SER A 509 -9.29 33.20 -28.39
CA SER A 509 -8.16 32.90 -29.26
C SER A 509 -6.84 33.09 -28.53
N LEU A 510 -5.98 32.09 -28.60
CA LEU A 510 -4.63 32.14 -28.06
C LEU A 510 -3.67 32.77 -29.08
N THR A 511 -2.51 33.19 -28.58
CA THR A 511 -1.43 33.72 -29.42
C THR A 511 -0.23 32.80 -29.26
N GLU A 512 -0.03 31.86 -30.19
CA GLU A 512 1.16 31.01 -30.20
C GLU A 512 2.43 31.71 -30.75
N LEU A 513 3.58 31.17 -30.37
CA LEU A 513 4.89 31.48 -30.93
C LEU A 513 5.23 30.45 -32.02
N GLY A 514 4.98 30.74 -33.30
CA GLY A 514 5.22 29.74 -34.35
C GLY A 514 4.61 30.09 -35.71
N ASN A 515 4.50 29.10 -36.60
CA ASN A 515 3.73 29.23 -37.84
C ASN A 515 2.29 28.72 -37.67
N ASN A 516 1.50 29.46 -36.89
CA ASN A 516 0.10 29.12 -36.61
C ASN A 516 -0.87 29.21 -37.80
N SER A 517 -0.38 29.55 -39.00
CA SER A 517 -1.21 29.65 -40.20
C SER A 517 -1.45 28.31 -40.88
N THR A 518 -0.74 27.27 -40.46
CA THR A 518 -0.79 25.90 -41.00
C THR A 518 -0.99 24.83 -39.92
N ASP A 519 -1.34 25.30 -38.73
CA ASP A 519 -1.49 24.53 -37.50
C ASP A 519 -2.98 24.23 -37.28
N SER A 520 -3.28 22.96 -37.00
CA SER A 520 -4.64 22.49 -36.75
C SER A 520 -5.01 22.59 -35.29
N PHE A 521 -6.26 22.95 -35.01
CA PHE A 521 -6.83 22.93 -33.65
C PHE A 521 -8.22 22.28 -33.63
N VAL A 522 -8.47 21.45 -32.62
CA VAL A 522 -9.79 20.87 -32.34
C VAL A 522 -10.13 20.99 -30.86
N ARG A 523 -11.34 21.47 -30.57
CA ARG A 523 -11.96 21.38 -29.25
C ARG A 523 -12.94 20.21 -29.24
N LEU A 524 -12.59 19.15 -28.54
CA LEU A 524 -13.36 17.92 -28.42
C LEU A 524 -14.17 17.90 -27.12
N ASP A 525 -15.48 17.67 -27.21
CA ASP A 525 -16.29 17.38 -26.02
C ASP A 525 -16.28 15.86 -25.79
N VAL A 526 -15.91 15.43 -24.58
CA VAL A 526 -15.76 14.01 -24.24
C VAL A 526 -16.75 13.58 -23.16
N THR A 527 -17.15 12.31 -23.21
CA THR A 527 -18.02 11.68 -22.20
C THR A 527 -17.23 10.65 -21.41
N ALA A 528 -17.38 10.64 -20.09
CA ALA A 528 -16.72 9.68 -19.21
C ALA A 528 -16.93 8.24 -19.70
N GLY A 529 -15.88 7.43 -19.67
CA GLY A 529 -15.83 6.04 -20.12
C GLY A 529 -15.79 5.84 -21.64
N SER A 530 -15.79 6.90 -22.45
CA SER A 530 -15.71 6.79 -23.91
C SER A 530 -14.27 6.85 -24.41
N THR A 531 -13.93 5.99 -25.37
CA THR A 531 -12.64 6.01 -26.09
C THR A 531 -12.70 6.95 -27.29
N TYR A 532 -11.63 7.72 -27.50
CA TYR A 532 -11.47 8.61 -28.65
C TYR A 532 -10.10 8.38 -29.31
N TYR A 533 -10.06 8.58 -30.64
CA TYR A 533 -8.82 8.56 -31.41
C TYR A 533 -8.56 9.92 -32.03
N ILE A 534 -7.32 10.41 -31.91
CA ILE A 534 -6.84 11.67 -32.47
C ILE A 534 -5.89 11.34 -33.62
N GLY A 535 -6.32 11.58 -34.85
CA GLY A 535 -5.48 11.36 -36.02
C GLY A 535 -4.84 12.66 -36.50
N VAL A 536 -3.51 12.67 -36.54
CA VAL A 536 -2.69 13.74 -37.10
C VAL A 536 -2.17 13.31 -38.46
N SER A 537 -2.26 14.19 -39.45
CA SER A 537 -1.75 13.92 -40.79
C SER A 537 -1.35 15.23 -41.46
N ALA A 538 -0.75 15.17 -42.64
CA ALA A 538 -0.66 16.36 -43.49
C ALA A 538 -2.01 16.69 -44.15
N SER A 539 -2.29 17.96 -44.44
CA SER A 539 -3.55 18.40 -45.06
C SER A 539 -3.83 17.89 -46.47
N GLY A 540 -2.88 17.24 -47.14
CA GLY A 540 -3.19 16.48 -48.35
C GLY A 540 -3.75 15.08 -48.10
N ASN A 541 -3.73 14.61 -46.86
CA ASN A 541 -4.12 13.27 -46.44
C ASN A 541 -5.43 13.28 -45.64
N GLN A 542 -6.47 14.00 -46.05
CA GLN A 542 -7.63 14.23 -45.15
C GLN A 542 -8.58 13.04 -45.03
N THR A 543 -8.50 12.10 -45.97
CA THR A 543 -9.47 11.00 -46.16
C THR A 543 -8.90 9.63 -45.84
N TYR A 544 -7.80 9.53 -45.09
CA TYR A 544 -7.24 8.23 -44.69
C TYR A 544 -8.28 7.37 -43.95
N ASP A 545 -8.14 6.07 -44.14
CA ASP A 545 -8.91 5.02 -43.45
C ASP A 545 -8.05 4.47 -42.31
N LEU A 546 -8.62 4.36 -41.11
CA LEU A 546 -7.91 3.79 -39.96
C LEU A 546 -7.68 2.29 -40.09
N ASN A 547 -8.40 1.60 -40.98
CA ASN A 547 -8.35 0.14 -41.09
C ASN A 547 -7.32 -0.35 -42.13
N ASN A 548 -6.73 0.53 -42.92
CA ASN A 548 -5.73 0.16 -43.93
C ASN A 548 -4.84 1.35 -44.33
N LEU A 549 -3.74 1.03 -45.01
CA LEU A 549 -2.75 2.00 -45.49
C LEU A 549 -3.01 2.44 -46.95
N ASP A 550 -4.12 1.99 -47.56
CA ASP A 550 -4.40 2.24 -48.98
C ASP A 550 -4.90 3.67 -49.22
N GLY A 551 -4.58 4.23 -50.40
CA GLY A 551 -5.14 5.49 -50.87
C GLY A 551 -4.71 6.73 -50.09
N ARG A 552 -3.72 6.62 -49.19
CA ARG A 552 -3.13 7.75 -48.46
C ARG A 552 -2.24 8.59 -49.37
N THR A 553 -2.17 9.89 -49.11
CA THR A 553 -1.29 10.82 -49.84
C THR A 553 -0.76 11.88 -48.91
N ASN A 554 0.56 12.01 -48.77
CA ASN A 554 1.16 13.07 -47.96
C ASN A 554 2.01 14.03 -48.83
N PRO A 555 1.56 15.28 -49.07
CA PRO A 555 2.32 16.27 -49.83
C PRO A 555 3.37 17.05 -49.01
N SER A 556 3.40 16.92 -47.68
CA SER A 556 4.30 17.69 -46.79
C SER A 556 4.72 16.90 -45.54
N VAL A 557 6.02 16.88 -45.25
CA VAL A 557 6.61 16.22 -44.07
C VAL A 557 7.20 17.25 -43.11
N GLY A 558 7.35 16.88 -41.84
CA GLY A 558 8.02 17.69 -40.82
C GLY A 558 7.62 17.41 -39.38
N ASP A 559 8.32 18.08 -38.44
CA ASP A 559 8.10 17.96 -37.00
C ASP A 559 6.87 18.73 -36.51
N TYR A 560 6.04 18.13 -35.66
CA TYR A 560 4.99 18.84 -34.94
C TYR A 560 5.01 18.49 -33.46
N GLN A 561 4.43 19.36 -32.64
CA GLN A 561 4.10 19.05 -31.25
C GLN A 561 2.58 19.00 -31.13
N ILE A 562 2.06 17.95 -30.49
CA ILE A 562 0.64 17.87 -30.12
C ILE A 562 0.51 18.23 -28.64
N ASN A 563 -0.26 19.28 -28.36
CA ASN A 563 -0.59 19.73 -27.02
C ASN A 563 -2.04 19.37 -26.71
N LEU A 564 -2.22 18.52 -25.70
CA LEU A 564 -3.51 18.06 -25.21
C LEU A 564 -3.77 18.69 -23.84
N GLN A 565 -4.92 19.32 -23.66
CA GLN A 565 -5.37 19.83 -22.36
C GLN A 565 -6.77 19.31 -22.07
N TYR A 566 -6.94 18.63 -20.94
CA TYR A 566 -8.21 17.97 -20.60
C TYR A 566 -8.79 18.52 -19.32
N GLY A 567 -9.94 19.20 -19.41
CA GLY A 567 -10.63 19.78 -18.27
C GLY A 567 -11.93 20.47 -18.66
N GLY A 568 -12.40 21.37 -17.80
CA GLY A 568 -13.62 22.16 -18.00
C GLY A 568 -14.91 21.35 -17.78
N GLY A 569 -15.99 22.05 -17.43
CA GLY A 569 -17.28 21.42 -17.14
C GLY A 569 -18.03 20.96 -18.40
N ALA A 570 -18.89 19.94 -18.25
CA ALA A 570 -19.77 19.42 -19.30
C ALA A 570 -20.85 20.41 -19.80
N THR A 571 -20.90 21.63 -19.25
CA THR A 571 -21.86 22.68 -19.63
C THR A 571 -21.15 23.82 -20.36
N THR A 572 -21.86 24.57 -21.18
CA THR A 572 -21.32 25.77 -21.89
C THR A 572 -20.99 26.93 -20.94
N ALA A 573 -20.94 26.71 -19.63
CA ALA A 573 -20.57 27.71 -18.65
C ALA A 573 -19.07 27.99 -18.77
N THR A 574 -18.74 29.24 -19.10
CA THR A 574 -17.37 29.75 -19.06
C THR A 574 -17.04 30.14 -17.63
N ASP A 575 -15.83 29.82 -17.20
CA ASP A 575 -15.27 30.24 -15.92
C ASP A 575 -14.14 31.24 -16.25
N ALA A 576 -14.45 32.54 -16.18
CA ALA A 576 -13.59 33.56 -16.77
C ALA A 576 -12.32 33.79 -15.96
N ASP A 577 -12.29 33.42 -14.69
CA ASP A 577 -11.12 33.46 -13.83
C ASP A 577 -10.67 32.12 -13.24
N GLY A 578 -11.30 31.00 -13.61
CA GLY A 578 -10.98 29.62 -13.18
C GLY A 578 -9.59 29.06 -13.45
N TYR A 579 -8.82 29.70 -14.33
CA TYR A 579 -7.49 29.25 -14.75
C TYR A 579 -6.65 30.40 -15.31
N ILE A 580 -5.35 30.19 -15.44
CA ILE A 580 -4.42 31.16 -16.00
C ILE A 580 -4.57 31.24 -17.52
N HIS A 581 -5.01 32.39 -18.00
CA HIS A 581 -5.07 32.70 -19.44
C HIS A 581 -4.78 34.19 -19.72
N ALA A 582 -4.65 34.51 -21.01
CA ALA A 582 -4.22 35.84 -21.47
C ALA A 582 -5.21 36.97 -21.13
N ASN A 583 -6.50 36.64 -21.00
CA ASN A 583 -7.59 37.61 -20.82
C ASN A 583 -7.98 37.85 -19.36
N LEU A 584 -7.21 37.31 -18.40
CA LEU A 584 -7.46 37.52 -16.98
C LEU A 584 -7.42 39.02 -16.58
N PRO A 585 -8.28 39.46 -15.64
CA PRO A 585 -8.25 40.82 -15.11
C PRO A 585 -6.86 41.19 -14.58
N SER A 586 -6.28 42.26 -15.15
CA SER A 586 -4.92 42.72 -14.83
C SER A 586 -4.90 43.93 -13.91
N PHE A 587 -4.16 43.83 -12.80
CA PHE A 587 -4.02 44.89 -11.80
C PHE A 587 -2.59 45.41 -11.75
N ASN A 588 -2.43 46.69 -12.08
CA ASN A 588 -1.16 47.38 -11.96
C ASN A 588 -0.96 47.93 -10.52
N LEU A 589 -0.04 47.30 -9.79
CA LEU A 589 0.24 47.58 -8.38
C LEU A 589 1.26 48.70 -8.16
N THR A 590 1.74 49.39 -9.20
CA THR A 590 2.85 50.38 -9.13
C THR A 590 2.65 51.42 -8.04
N GLN A 591 1.42 51.94 -7.88
CA GLN A 591 1.10 53.02 -6.94
C GLN A 591 0.67 52.52 -5.54
N THR A 592 0.63 51.21 -5.31
CA THR A 592 0.25 50.62 -4.03
C THR A 592 1.43 50.63 -3.05
N ASN A 593 1.13 50.74 -1.74
CA ASN A 593 2.13 50.71 -0.67
C ASN A 593 1.58 50.01 0.59
N THR A 594 2.26 48.96 1.08
CA THR A 594 1.93 48.30 2.36
C THR A 594 1.94 49.31 3.51
N GLY A 595 0.81 49.43 4.23
CA GLY A 595 0.65 50.33 5.38
C GLY A 595 0.09 51.73 5.05
N SER A 596 -0.28 52.00 3.80
CA SER A 596 -1.05 53.18 3.39
C SER A 596 -2.46 52.76 2.93
N SER A 597 -3.43 53.69 2.91
CA SER A 597 -4.81 53.45 2.46
C SER A 597 -4.96 53.19 0.94
N ASN A 598 -3.86 53.00 0.21
CA ASN A 598 -3.82 52.74 -1.23
C ASN A 598 -3.52 51.26 -1.49
N LEU A 599 -4.56 50.43 -1.29
CA LEU A 599 -4.59 49.00 -1.60
C LEU A 599 -5.55 48.77 -2.77
N THR A 600 -5.31 47.73 -3.58
CA THR A 600 -6.34 47.22 -4.49
C THR A 600 -7.10 46.12 -3.75
N SER A 601 -8.38 46.37 -3.44
CA SER A 601 -9.25 45.41 -2.76
C SER A 601 -10.33 44.94 -3.73
N LEU A 602 -10.46 43.63 -3.86
CA LEU A 602 -11.44 42.96 -4.72
C LEU A 602 -12.42 42.20 -3.83
N GLN A 603 -13.68 42.11 -4.25
CA GLN A 603 -14.68 41.23 -3.65
C GLN A 603 -15.19 40.29 -4.72
N ARG A 604 -15.07 38.98 -4.50
CA ARG A 604 -15.37 37.90 -5.45
C ARG A 604 -16.02 36.70 -4.75
N ASN A 605 -16.33 35.65 -5.51
CA ASN A 605 -17.01 34.45 -5.03
C ASN A 605 -16.40 33.19 -5.66
N ILE A 606 -15.98 32.25 -4.81
CA ILE A 606 -15.67 30.89 -5.25
C ILE A 606 -17.00 30.14 -5.44
N ALA A 607 -17.13 29.51 -6.59
CA ALA A 607 -18.24 28.76 -7.19
C ALA A 607 -19.22 29.55 -8.07
N ASN A 608 -19.06 30.88 -8.21
CA ASN A 608 -19.91 31.68 -9.10
C ASN A 608 -19.15 32.87 -9.73
N ASP A 609 -19.00 32.84 -11.05
CA ASP A 609 -18.47 33.95 -11.83
C ASP A 609 -19.60 34.64 -12.62
N ASP A 610 -19.75 35.96 -12.47
CA ASP A 610 -20.79 36.79 -13.12
C ASP A 610 -22.23 36.20 -13.10
N GLN A 611 -22.59 35.51 -12.00
CA GLN A 611 -23.87 34.79 -11.77
C GLN A 611 -24.04 33.45 -12.51
N VAL A 612 -22.96 32.90 -13.05
CA VAL A 612 -22.90 31.55 -13.62
C VAL A 612 -22.32 30.60 -12.57
N ALA A 613 -23.01 29.51 -12.27
CA ALA A 613 -22.53 28.50 -11.33
C ALA A 613 -21.46 27.64 -12.01
N VAL A 614 -20.24 27.66 -11.47
CA VAL A 614 -19.07 26.91 -12.00
C VAL A 614 -18.76 25.66 -11.16
N GLY A 615 -19.17 25.65 -9.89
CA GLY A 615 -19.13 24.45 -9.02
C GLY A 615 -18.14 24.55 -7.87
N ALA A 616 -17.97 23.47 -7.11
CA ALA A 616 -17.17 23.46 -5.87
C ALA A 616 -15.66 23.24 -6.10
N THR A 617 -15.24 22.95 -7.32
CA THR A 617 -13.84 22.78 -7.75
C THR A 617 -13.20 24.10 -8.22
N ASP A 618 -13.94 25.20 -8.11
CA ASP A 618 -13.60 26.52 -8.63
C ASP A 618 -12.39 27.17 -7.95
N VAL A 619 -11.60 27.93 -8.74
CA VAL A 619 -10.41 28.65 -8.34
C VAL A 619 -10.32 29.98 -9.09
N ASP A 620 -10.41 31.10 -8.39
CA ASP A 620 -10.35 32.42 -9.02
C ASP A 620 -8.91 32.91 -9.20
N PHE A 621 -8.57 33.38 -10.40
CA PHE A 621 -7.29 34.02 -10.70
C PHE A 621 -7.39 35.52 -11.00
N VAL A 622 -6.34 36.25 -10.61
CA VAL A 622 -6.09 37.62 -11.06
C VAL A 622 -4.67 37.78 -11.52
N LYS A 623 -4.49 38.55 -12.60
CA LYS A 623 -3.17 38.93 -13.11
C LYS A 623 -2.69 40.18 -12.39
N VAL A 624 -1.47 40.19 -11.88
CA VAL A 624 -0.86 41.34 -11.19
C VAL A 624 0.48 41.69 -11.82
N ASN A 625 0.75 42.98 -11.95
CA ASN A 625 2.05 43.49 -12.40
C ASN A 625 2.37 44.84 -11.77
N PHE A 626 3.61 45.29 -11.92
CA PHE A 626 3.96 46.68 -11.63
C PHE A 626 5.07 47.17 -12.56
N GLN A 627 5.10 48.47 -12.79
CA GLN A 627 5.90 49.12 -13.81
C GLN A 627 6.88 50.12 -13.17
N GLY A 628 8.11 50.18 -13.68
CA GLY A 628 9.07 51.19 -13.24
C GLY A 628 10.45 51.04 -13.87
N THR A 629 10.86 52.01 -14.69
CA THR A 629 12.20 52.07 -15.28
C THR A 629 13.26 52.23 -14.19
N GLY A 630 14.12 51.21 -14.00
CA GLY A 630 15.16 51.22 -12.96
C GLY A 630 14.68 50.95 -11.54
N THR A 631 13.51 50.31 -11.37
CA THR A 631 13.00 49.93 -10.04
C THR A 631 13.56 48.57 -9.60
N THR A 632 13.83 48.43 -8.30
CA THR A 632 14.18 47.15 -7.68
C THR A 632 12.92 46.31 -7.46
N PRO A 633 13.04 44.98 -7.38
CA PRO A 633 11.96 44.09 -6.96
C PRO A 633 11.25 44.58 -5.67
N ARG A 634 9.95 44.33 -5.58
CA ARG A 634 9.09 44.78 -4.45
C ARG A 634 8.32 43.59 -3.89
N ILE A 635 8.07 43.58 -2.58
CA ILE A 635 7.31 42.50 -1.93
C ILE A 635 5.82 42.72 -2.17
N LEU A 636 5.17 41.82 -2.89
CA LEU A 636 3.73 41.65 -2.90
C LEU A 636 3.27 41.16 -1.53
N THR A 637 2.23 41.78 -0.99
CA THR A 637 1.40 41.24 0.08
C THR A 637 -0.01 41.06 -0.47
N ALA A 638 -0.44 39.80 -0.57
CA ALA A 638 -1.77 39.40 -1.00
C ALA A 638 -2.51 38.78 0.19
N THR A 639 -3.67 39.32 0.58
CA THR A 639 -4.44 38.83 1.73
C THR A 639 -5.87 38.52 1.31
N ALA A 640 -6.30 37.27 1.50
CA ALA A 640 -7.68 36.86 1.24
C ALA A 640 -8.46 36.66 2.53
N ARG A 641 -9.74 37.06 2.54
CA ARG A 641 -10.66 36.98 3.68
C ARG A 641 -12.04 36.53 3.24
N GLY A 642 -12.56 35.44 3.79
CA GLY A 642 -13.98 35.08 3.62
C GLY A 642 -14.94 36.13 4.16
N ILE A 643 -16.06 36.35 3.47
CA ILE A 643 -17.14 37.27 3.85
C ILE A 643 -18.34 36.47 4.35
N GLY A 644 -18.60 36.49 5.67
CA GLY A 644 -19.73 35.80 6.29
C GLY A 644 -19.58 35.66 7.81
N THR A 645 -20.62 35.18 8.50
CA THR A 645 -20.56 34.84 9.94
C THR A 645 -21.04 33.40 10.16
N GLY A 646 -20.26 32.56 10.86
CA GLY A 646 -20.60 31.16 11.17
C GLY A 646 -19.91 30.13 10.26
N GLN A 647 -20.34 28.86 10.28
CA GLN A 647 -19.78 27.76 9.47
C GLN A 647 -20.04 27.86 7.94
N SER A 648 -20.52 29.00 7.46
CA SER A 648 -20.73 29.28 6.03
C SER A 648 -19.78 30.36 5.50
N ALA A 649 -18.79 30.76 6.30
CA ALA A 649 -17.76 31.71 5.88
C ALA A 649 -16.61 30.93 5.23
N LEU A 650 -16.38 31.20 3.94
CA LEU A 650 -15.26 30.64 3.17
C LEU A 650 -13.93 30.84 3.91
N VAL A 651 -13.11 29.80 4.00
CA VAL A 651 -11.71 29.90 4.40
C VAL A 651 -10.85 29.87 3.12
N PRO A 652 -10.37 31.02 2.63
CA PRO A 652 -9.67 31.07 1.34
C PRO A 652 -8.19 30.71 1.49
N THR A 653 -7.68 29.86 0.62
CA THR A 653 -6.25 29.65 0.40
C THR A 653 -5.75 30.59 -0.69
N VAL A 654 -4.55 31.17 -0.50
CA VAL A 654 -3.97 32.13 -1.45
C VAL A 654 -2.73 31.55 -2.09
N TYR A 655 -2.63 31.65 -3.41
CA TYR A 655 -1.51 31.18 -4.21
C TYR A 655 -0.95 32.30 -5.08
N VAL A 656 0.34 32.22 -5.44
CA VAL A 656 0.99 33.08 -6.42
C VAL A 656 1.73 32.21 -7.42
N PHE A 657 1.52 32.46 -8.71
CA PHE A 657 2.09 31.72 -9.83
C PHE A 657 2.83 32.66 -10.80
N ASN A 658 3.75 32.09 -11.59
CA ASN A 658 4.27 32.74 -12.80
C ASN A 658 3.33 32.51 -14.00
N GLY A 659 3.71 32.99 -15.18
CA GLY A 659 2.89 32.83 -16.40
C GLY A 659 2.88 31.43 -17.01
N GLN A 660 3.76 30.54 -16.55
CA GLN A 660 3.84 29.14 -16.94
C GLN A 660 2.98 28.25 -16.04
N GLY A 661 2.35 28.80 -15.00
CA GLY A 661 1.59 28.02 -14.02
C GLY A 661 2.43 27.45 -12.89
N ASP A 662 3.71 27.78 -12.78
CA ASP A 662 4.53 27.34 -11.64
C ASP A 662 4.13 28.10 -10.38
N ARG A 663 3.85 27.37 -9.31
CA ARG A 663 3.52 27.94 -8.01
C ARG A 663 4.76 28.53 -7.35
N LEU A 664 4.79 29.85 -7.20
CA LEU A 664 5.86 30.61 -6.56
C LEU A 664 5.68 30.72 -5.04
N SER A 665 4.43 30.78 -4.55
CA SER A 665 4.14 30.86 -3.13
C SER A 665 2.69 30.50 -2.81
N ALA A 666 2.42 30.08 -1.58
CA ALA A 666 1.07 29.80 -1.09
C ALA A 666 0.93 30.13 0.41
N SER A 667 -0.30 30.38 0.85
CA SER A 667 -0.68 30.57 2.25
C SER A 667 -2.02 29.89 2.50
N THR A 668 -2.00 28.82 3.28
CA THR A 668 -3.17 28.03 3.68
C THR A 668 -3.24 27.93 5.20
N SER A 669 -4.46 27.99 5.74
CA SER A 669 -4.75 27.64 7.13
C SER A 669 -6.23 27.33 7.28
N SER A 670 -6.60 26.64 8.36
CA SER A 670 -8.00 26.38 8.72
C SER A 670 -8.73 27.64 9.25
N SER A 671 -8.19 28.84 9.03
CA SER A 671 -8.70 30.11 9.53
C SER A 671 -8.56 31.22 8.49
N SER A 672 -9.45 32.22 8.53
CA SER A 672 -9.43 33.39 7.66
C SER A 672 -9.01 34.63 8.46
N PRO A 673 -8.10 35.50 7.98
CA PRO A 673 -7.47 35.57 6.65
C PRO A 673 -6.27 34.63 6.44
N ASN A 674 -5.94 34.38 5.16
CA ASN A 674 -4.63 33.90 4.74
C ASN A 674 -3.88 34.97 3.94
N THR A 675 -2.55 35.03 4.08
CA THR A 675 -1.70 36.09 3.50
C THR A 675 -0.41 35.52 2.92
N VAL A 676 -0.13 35.83 1.65
CA VAL A 676 1.15 35.55 0.96
C VAL A 676 2.01 36.80 0.89
N GLN A 677 3.32 36.64 1.11
CA GLN A 677 4.33 37.66 0.85
C GLN A 677 5.46 37.14 -0.04
N ILE A 678 5.69 37.77 -1.20
CA ILE A 678 6.69 37.33 -2.18
C ILE A 678 7.29 38.52 -2.94
N SER A 679 8.58 38.44 -3.30
CA SER A 679 9.23 39.45 -4.16
C SER A 679 8.81 39.30 -5.60
N LEU A 680 8.33 40.39 -6.19
CA LEU A 680 7.97 40.46 -7.61
C LEU A 680 8.96 41.35 -8.36
N ASN A 681 9.33 40.93 -9.57
CA ASN A 681 10.11 41.73 -10.50
C ASN A 681 9.22 42.76 -11.25
N PRO A 682 9.71 43.99 -11.47
CA PRO A 682 8.98 44.98 -12.28
C PRO A 682 8.88 44.52 -13.74
N GLY A 683 7.78 44.87 -14.41
CA GLY A 683 7.53 44.54 -15.81
C GLY A 683 7.27 43.06 -16.08
N THR A 684 7.15 42.24 -15.03
CA THR A 684 6.78 40.82 -15.12
C THR A 684 5.34 40.64 -14.67
N ASP A 685 4.61 39.76 -15.34
CA ASP A 685 3.25 39.38 -14.97
C ASP A 685 3.27 38.18 -14.02
N TYR A 686 2.47 38.26 -12.96
CA TYR A 686 2.26 37.19 -11.99
C TYR A 686 0.77 36.96 -11.81
N TYR A 687 0.39 35.81 -11.26
CA TYR A 687 -1.00 35.40 -11.13
C TYR A 687 -1.28 35.06 -9.67
N VAL A 688 -2.30 35.66 -9.07
CA VAL A 688 -2.73 35.36 -7.70
C VAL A 688 -3.99 34.51 -7.80
N GLY A 689 -3.93 33.28 -7.30
CA GLY A 689 -5.04 32.32 -7.30
C GLY A 689 -5.68 32.21 -5.91
N ILE A 690 -6.99 32.06 -5.85
CA ILE A 690 -7.76 31.91 -4.61
C ILE A 690 -8.62 30.66 -4.72
N ALA A 691 -8.51 29.76 -3.75
CA ALA A 691 -9.32 28.54 -3.67
C ALA A 691 -9.92 28.38 -2.27
N GLY A 692 -10.92 27.50 -2.13
CA GLY A 692 -11.38 27.06 -0.81
C GLY A 692 -10.34 26.18 -0.10
N TYR A 693 -10.32 26.21 1.23
CA TYR A 693 -9.56 25.26 2.04
C TYR A 693 -10.00 23.82 1.71
N GLY A 694 -9.05 22.92 1.43
CA GLY A 694 -9.30 21.58 0.87
C GLY A 694 -9.17 21.47 -0.66
N ASN A 695 -9.01 22.59 -1.38
CA ASN A 695 -8.64 22.64 -2.80
C ASN A 695 -7.18 23.10 -2.96
N GLU A 696 -6.25 22.24 -2.52
CA GLU A 696 -4.80 22.47 -2.64
C GLU A 696 -4.16 21.84 -3.87
N ASN A 697 -4.85 20.89 -4.49
CA ASN A 697 -4.37 20.10 -5.62
C ASN A 697 -5.21 20.41 -6.87
N PHE A 698 -4.82 21.46 -7.58
CA PHE A 698 -5.38 21.83 -8.88
C PHE A 698 -4.26 22.23 -9.85
N ASN A 699 -4.49 22.05 -11.14
CA ASN A 699 -3.61 22.52 -12.19
C ASN A 699 -4.02 23.94 -12.63
N PRO A 700 -3.20 24.97 -12.41
CA PRO A 700 -3.57 26.37 -12.65
C PRO A 700 -3.76 26.72 -14.13
N LEU A 701 -3.36 25.84 -15.06
CA LEU A 701 -3.58 26.02 -16.49
C LEU A 701 -4.86 25.33 -16.99
N ILE A 702 -5.47 24.47 -16.17
CA ILE A 702 -6.59 23.63 -16.58
C ILE A 702 -7.83 23.98 -15.75
N MET A 703 -8.88 24.41 -16.46
CA MET A 703 -10.16 24.76 -15.86
C MET A 703 -10.77 23.58 -15.09
N GLY A 704 -11.21 23.81 -13.86
CA GLY A 704 -11.94 22.82 -13.07
C GLY A 704 -11.12 21.60 -12.64
N SER A 705 -9.78 21.67 -12.66
CA SER A 705 -8.87 20.60 -12.28
C SER A 705 -8.72 20.38 -10.76
N GLY A 706 -9.40 21.17 -9.95
CA GLY A 706 -9.31 21.14 -8.50
C GLY A 706 -10.24 20.14 -7.81
N THR A 707 -10.03 19.97 -6.51
CA THR A 707 -10.89 19.17 -5.64
C THR A 707 -12.06 19.98 -5.12
N SER A 708 -13.21 19.33 -4.90
CA SER A 708 -14.41 19.99 -4.36
C SER A 708 -14.14 20.52 -2.95
N ALA A 709 -14.29 21.83 -2.73
CA ALA A 709 -14.00 22.48 -1.45
C ALA A 709 -15.07 23.51 -1.05
N ASP A 710 -14.82 24.20 0.07
CA ASP A 710 -15.69 25.27 0.56
C ASP A 710 -15.84 26.39 -0.48
N THR A 711 -17.08 26.82 -0.67
CA THR A 711 -17.46 27.88 -1.62
C THR A 711 -17.95 29.12 -0.88
N GLY A 712 -17.89 30.29 -1.52
CA GLY A 712 -18.44 31.50 -0.91
C GLY A 712 -17.72 32.79 -1.29
N ASN A 713 -18.21 33.89 -0.73
CA ASN A 713 -17.67 35.22 -0.99
C ASN A 713 -16.36 35.46 -0.23
N TYR A 714 -15.41 36.14 -0.86
CA TYR A 714 -14.18 36.62 -0.20
C TYR A 714 -13.78 38.02 -0.66
N THR A 715 -12.93 38.68 0.12
CA THR A 715 -12.16 39.85 -0.31
C THR A 715 -10.69 39.50 -0.52
N LEU A 716 -10.06 40.05 -1.56
CA LEU A 716 -8.62 39.96 -1.84
C LEU A 716 -7.99 41.35 -1.82
N ASP A 717 -7.11 41.59 -0.85
CA ASP A 717 -6.33 42.83 -0.71
C ASP A 717 -4.92 42.64 -1.26
N LEU A 718 -4.52 43.47 -2.24
CA LEU A 718 -3.21 43.43 -2.91
C LEU A 718 -2.43 44.72 -2.69
N SER A 719 -1.14 44.59 -2.35
CA SER A 719 -0.22 45.74 -2.23
C SER A 719 1.25 45.38 -2.37
N LEU A 720 2.08 46.37 -2.73
CA LEU A 720 3.55 46.24 -2.77
C LEU A 720 4.25 46.98 -1.62
N SER A 721 5.42 46.50 -1.19
CA SER A 721 6.27 47.18 -0.21
C SER A 721 6.75 48.55 -0.69
N GLY A 722 6.90 49.55 0.18
CA GLY A 722 7.47 50.87 -0.19
C GLY A 722 8.91 50.80 -0.71
N GLY A 723 9.35 51.80 -1.49
CA GLY A 723 10.64 51.80 -2.22
C GLY A 723 11.93 51.82 -1.39
N ASP A 724 11.86 52.03 -0.06
CA ASP A 724 13.02 52.19 0.83
C ASP A 724 13.50 50.87 1.50
N ARG A 725 12.92 49.71 1.18
CA ARG A 725 13.39 48.40 1.69
C ARG A 725 14.20 47.63 0.63
N GLN A 726 15.40 48.12 0.30
CA GLN A 726 16.26 47.51 -0.74
C GLN A 726 17.00 46.23 -0.30
N LEU A 727 17.12 45.95 1.00
CA LEU A 727 17.87 44.78 1.52
C LEU A 727 17.10 43.44 1.40
N LEU A 728 15.77 43.47 1.24
CA LEU A 728 14.95 42.26 1.10
C LEU A 728 14.80 41.82 -0.36
N SER A 729 15.12 42.69 -1.31
CA SER A 729 14.88 42.48 -2.74
C SER A 729 15.97 41.67 -3.45
N GLY A 730 17.20 41.65 -2.93
CA GLY A 730 18.29 40.83 -3.47
C GLY A 730 18.21 39.36 -3.02
N ILE A 731 17.81 39.14 -1.77
CA ILE A 731 17.71 37.81 -1.14
C ILE A 731 16.54 37.01 -1.75
N LEU A 732 15.39 37.65 -2.05
CA LEU A 732 14.25 36.95 -2.63
C LEU A 732 14.32 36.74 -4.16
N ASN A 733 15.22 37.42 -4.86
CA ASN A 733 15.34 37.28 -6.32
C ASN A 733 16.29 36.14 -6.75
N ALA A 734 17.21 35.74 -5.89
CA ALA A 734 18.08 34.58 -6.13
C ALA A 734 17.35 33.25 -5.90
N ALA A 735 16.33 33.23 -5.02
CA ALA A 735 15.57 32.03 -4.68
C ALA A 735 14.56 31.56 -5.75
N ASN A 736 14.17 32.43 -6.70
CA ASN A 736 12.97 32.19 -7.54
C ASN A 736 13.24 32.20 -9.06
N LEU A 737 14.49 32.14 -9.54
CA LEU A 737 14.81 32.21 -10.98
C LEU A 737 15.40 30.93 -11.60
N LYS A 738 15.40 29.80 -10.88
CA LYS A 738 15.64 28.48 -11.46
C LYS A 738 14.71 27.46 -10.83
N GLY A 739 13.79 26.92 -11.62
CA GLY A 739 13.13 25.68 -11.27
C GLY A 739 14.20 24.60 -11.05
N SER A 740 14.14 23.95 -9.89
CA SER A 740 15.09 22.94 -9.41
C SER A 740 16.51 23.46 -9.13
N LEU A 741 16.71 24.01 -7.92
CA LEU A 741 17.71 23.59 -6.92
C LEU A 741 17.77 24.67 -5.83
N TYR A 742 17.50 24.27 -4.59
CA TYR A 742 18.03 24.97 -3.42
C TYR A 742 19.55 24.77 -3.40
N GLY A 743 20.28 25.80 -3.00
CA GLY A 743 21.73 25.76 -2.78
C GLY A 743 22.49 26.70 -3.70
N ASN A 744 22.84 27.88 -3.17
CA ASN A 744 23.96 28.65 -3.68
C ASN A 744 25.17 28.29 -2.83
N SER A 745 26.16 27.57 -3.36
CA SER A 745 27.58 27.97 -3.28
C SER A 745 28.38 27.09 -4.25
N LEU A 746 29.29 27.72 -4.97
CA LEU A 746 30.33 27.08 -5.78
C LEU A 746 31.58 27.90 -5.50
N ASP A 747 32.05 27.80 -4.25
CA ASP A 747 33.35 28.22 -3.76
C ASP A 747 33.68 27.44 -2.47
N PHE A 748 34.95 27.49 -2.09
CA PHE A 748 35.71 26.44 -1.43
C PHE A 748 36.36 27.07 -0.19
N ASP A 749 35.80 26.90 1.01
CA ASP A 749 36.38 27.33 2.28
C ASP A 749 35.79 26.64 3.53
N ILE A 750 36.60 26.61 4.59
CA ILE A 750 36.23 26.08 5.91
C ILE A 750 35.61 27.22 6.74
N ASP A 751 34.31 27.14 6.96
CA ASP A 751 33.57 28.14 7.72
C ASP A 751 33.69 27.97 9.24
N LEU A 752 34.13 29.04 9.91
CA LEU A 752 33.92 29.28 11.34
C LEU A 752 33.31 30.67 11.50
N PHE A 753 31.98 30.76 11.57
CA PHE A 753 31.18 31.99 11.64
C PHE A 753 31.84 33.16 12.42
N GLY A 754 32.15 34.27 11.74
CA GLY A 754 32.50 35.58 12.32
C GLY A 754 31.26 36.43 12.63
N GLN A 755 31.21 37.43 13.54
CA GLN A 755 32.22 38.13 14.31
C GLN A 755 32.14 37.84 15.81
N GLY A 756 33.30 37.73 16.45
CA GLY A 756 33.45 37.53 17.89
C GLY A 756 34.45 36.41 18.14
N THR A 757 35.03 36.37 19.34
CA THR A 757 35.76 35.19 19.88
C THR A 757 35.10 33.87 19.46
N PRO A 758 35.86 32.78 19.20
CA PRO A 758 35.32 31.48 18.81
C PRO A 758 34.06 31.19 19.62
N ARG A 759 32.92 31.03 18.95
CA ARG A 759 31.67 30.67 19.64
C ARG A 759 31.77 29.20 20.01
N THR A 760 32.49 28.93 21.09
CA THR A 760 32.39 27.64 21.77
C THR A 760 30.97 27.50 22.28
N TYR A 761 30.23 26.54 21.74
CA TYR A 761 28.88 26.24 22.19
C TYR A 761 28.98 25.58 23.55
N THR A 762 28.77 26.36 24.59
CA THR A 762 28.65 25.81 25.95
C THR A 762 27.32 25.07 26.03
N LEU A 763 27.37 23.74 26.14
CA LEU A 763 26.20 22.89 26.26
C LEU A 763 25.92 22.59 27.74
N ASP A 764 24.86 23.21 28.25
CA ASP A 764 24.26 22.97 29.56
C ASP A 764 22.83 22.40 29.39
N SER A 765 21.91 22.64 30.33
CA SER A 765 20.51 22.22 30.20
C SER A 765 19.71 22.98 29.12
N THR A 766 20.28 23.98 28.46
CA THR A 766 19.61 24.80 27.45
C THR A 766 19.85 24.24 26.06
N PRO A 767 18.79 23.88 25.30
CA PRO A 767 18.93 23.46 23.90
C PRO A 767 19.67 24.50 23.03
N ARG A 768 20.50 24.02 22.11
CA ARG A 768 21.13 24.82 21.06
C ARG A 768 20.68 24.29 19.71
N THR A 769 19.98 25.13 18.96
CA THR A 769 19.63 24.86 17.57
C THR A 769 20.53 25.67 16.66
N ILE A 770 21.12 25.01 15.68
CA ILE A 770 21.91 25.62 14.61
C ILE A 770 21.20 25.29 13.31
N LEU A 771 20.92 26.32 12.52
CA LEU A 771 20.54 26.15 11.13
C LEU A 771 21.81 26.41 10.33
N ALA A 772 22.21 25.44 9.53
CA ALA A 772 23.36 25.53 8.66
C ALA A 772 23.03 24.88 7.32
N SER A 773 23.77 25.24 6.30
CA SER A 773 23.84 24.44 5.09
C SER A 773 25.20 23.78 5.12
N LEU A 774 25.28 22.52 4.70
CA LEU A 774 26.58 21.93 4.38
C LEU A 774 27.19 22.82 3.27
N GLY A 775 28.10 23.72 3.66
CA GLY A 775 28.77 24.68 2.77
C GLY A 775 28.13 26.07 2.52
N GLU A 776 27.38 26.70 3.46
CA GLU A 776 26.99 28.15 3.33
C GLU A 776 27.91 29.13 4.09
N ASP A 777 28.34 30.17 3.36
CA ASP A 777 29.27 31.23 3.73
C ASP A 777 28.66 32.35 4.62
N ILE A 778 29.43 32.87 5.60
CA ILE A 778 29.21 34.26 6.10
C ILE A 778 30.43 35.09 5.75
N ASP A 779 30.41 35.61 4.53
CA ASP A 779 31.45 36.50 4.08
C ASP A 779 31.11 37.97 4.38
N GLN A 780 31.88 38.56 5.30
CA GLN A 780 31.99 40.01 5.40
C GLN A 780 32.99 40.51 4.36
N ALA A 781 32.53 41.45 3.54
CA ALA A 781 33.35 42.26 2.64
C ALA A 781 34.65 42.80 3.31
N SER A 782 35.79 42.12 3.16
CA SER A 782 37.12 42.66 3.48
C SER A 782 38.27 41.80 2.89
N ALA A 783 39.00 42.38 1.93
CA ALA A 783 40.05 41.72 1.14
C ALA A 783 41.38 41.36 1.87
N THR A 784 41.43 41.25 3.20
CA THR A 784 42.73 41.04 3.91
C THR A 784 42.67 40.29 5.26
N ALA A 785 41.66 39.47 5.58
CA ALA A 785 41.50 38.96 6.96
C ALA A 785 41.91 37.51 7.25
N GLU A 786 42.08 36.65 6.24
CA GLU A 786 42.22 35.20 6.50
C GLU A 786 43.58 34.76 7.07
N GLU A 787 44.68 35.48 6.78
CA GLU A 787 46.02 35.11 7.26
C GLU A 787 46.26 35.35 8.77
N SER A 788 45.24 35.76 9.53
CA SER A 788 45.38 36.15 10.95
C SER A 788 44.61 35.28 11.95
N ASN A 789 43.79 34.34 11.47
CA ASN A 789 42.95 33.47 12.30
C ASN A 789 43.77 32.34 12.97
N ALA A 790 43.31 31.86 14.13
CA ALA A 790 44.03 30.92 14.98
C ALA A 790 44.28 29.53 14.34
N PHE A 791 43.43 29.08 13.43
CA PHE A 791 43.59 27.81 12.71
C PHE A 791 44.68 27.86 11.65
N GLY A 792 44.87 28.99 10.96
CA GLY A 792 46.01 29.16 10.03
C GLY A 792 47.38 29.05 10.73
N ARG A 793 47.47 29.45 12.00
CA ARG A 793 48.69 29.27 12.81
C ARG A 793 48.86 27.83 13.31
N ILE A 794 47.78 27.16 13.69
CA ILE A 794 47.79 25.76 14.13
C ILE A 794 48.18 24.83 12.95
N TYR A 795 47.73 25.12 11.74
CA TYR A 795 48.11 24.40 10.52
C TYR A 795 49.61 24.52 10.20
N ILE A 796 50.18 25.73 10.30
CA ILE A 796 51.63 25.96 10.09
C ILE A 796 52.48 25.27 11.18
N GLU A 797 52.03 25.27 12.44
CA GLU A 797 52.70 24.60 13.56
C GLU A 797 52.62 23.06 13.47
N ALA A 798 51.45 22.51 13.11
CA ALA A 798 51.23 21.07 12.98
C ALA A 798 52.05 20.44 11.82
N GLN A 799 52.29 21.21 10.75
CA GLN A 799 53.11 20.80 9.62
C GLN A 799 54.63 20.97 9.85
N GLY A 800 55.05 21.49 11.02
CA GLY A 800 56.47 21.68 11.35
C GLY A 800 57.20 22.72 10.48
N LEU A 801 56.46 23.60 9.80
CA LEU A 801 57.01 24.58 8.87
C LEU A 801 57.51 25.82 9.61
N THR A 802 58.82 25.93 9.83
CA THR A 802 59.43 27.10 10.44
C THR A 802 59.86 28.13 9.38
N GLY A 803 59.13 29.23 9.20
CA GLY A 803 59.56 30.34 8.34
C GLY A 803 58.57 31.51 8.29
N ASN A 804 59.09 32.75 8.30
CA ASN A 804 58.30 33.98 8.25
C ASN A 804 57.58 34.12 6.89
N ALA A 805 56.27 34.40 6.94
CA ALA A 805 55.34 34.50 5.82
C ALA A 805 55.86 35.43 4.70
N ALA A 806 56.10 34.86 3.51
CA ALA A 806 56.20 35.63 2.26
C ALA A 806 56.18 34.80 0.96
N ASN A 807 56.38 33.48 0.96
CA ASN A 807 56.52 32.72 -0.31
C ASN A 807 56.16 31.21 -0.20
N VAL A 808 55.08 30.87 0.50
CA VAL A 808 54.47 29.53 0.36
C VAL A 808 53.14 29.72 -0.33
N THR A 809 53.13 29.53 -1.64
CA THR A 809 51.89 29.47 -2.43
C THR A 809 51.39 28.04 -2.32
N ALA A 810 50.54 27.76 -1.33
CA ALA A 810 49.63 26.61 -1.44
C ALA A 810 48.67 26.97 -2.57
N THR A 811 48.76 26.27 -3.70
CA THR A 811 47.79 26.41 -4.78
C THR A 811 46.54 25.61 -4.41
N SER A 812 45.38 26.05 -4.90
CA SER A 812 44.03 25.50 -4.71
C SER A 812 43.84 24.06 -5.23
N SER A 813 44.91 23.28 -5.37
CA SER A 813 44.93 21.90 -5.87
C SER A 813 45.19 20.87 -4.78
N ASP A 814 45.51 21.30 -3.56
CA ASP A 814 46.11 20.43 -2.53
C ASP A 814 45.16 20.12 -1.36
N VAL A 815 43.87 20.49 -1.46
CA VAL A 815 42.82 20.08 -0.51
C VAL A 815 41.64 19.59 -1.35
N GLY A 816 41.26 18.32 -1.18
CA GLY A 816 40.09 17.75 -1.81
C GLY A 816 39.25 17.07 -0.74
N ALA A 817 38.22 17.77 -0.24
CA ALA A 817 36.93 17.27 0.28
C ALA A 817 36.31 18.36 1.17
N ASP A 818 35.42 19.18 0.63
CA ASP A 818 35.15 20.52 1.18
C ASP A 818 33.76 20.72 1.82
N ASP A 819 33.06 19.66 2.23
CA ASP A 819 31.74 19.79 2.88
C ASP A 819 31.72 19.22 4.32
N VAL A 820 32.57 19.75 5.22
CA VAL A 820 32.63 19.34 6.64
C VAL A 820 32.42 20.54 7.57
N ASP A 821 31.33 20.52 8.33
CA ASP A 821 31.06 21.50 9.38
C ASP A 821 31.60 21.04 10.74
N ILE A 822 32.34 21.92 11.43
CA ILE A 822 32.93 21.62 12.74
C ILE A 822 32.43 22.60 13.80
N TYR A 823 31.80 22.06 14.83
CA TYR A 823 31.26 22.81 15.96
C TYR A 823 32.12 22.57 17.21
N PRO A 824 32.88 23.58 17.70
CA PRO A 824 33.54 23.51 18.99
C PRO A 824 32.48 23.59 20.09
N ILE A 825 32.35 22.52 20.87
CA ILE A 825 31.42 22.44 21.99
C ILE A 825 32.20 22.35 23.30
N SER A 826 31.70 23.02 24.34
CA SER A 826 32.25 22.89 25.70
C SER A 826 31.18 22.33 26.61
N ILE A 827 31.49 21.19 27.20
CA ILE A 827 30.63 20.48 28.13
C ILE A 827 30.96 20.98 29.53
N THR A 828 29.98 21.51 30.24
CA THR A 828 30.16 22.07 31.60
C THR A 828 29.75 21.09 32.70
N GLU A 829 28.93 20.10 32.36
CA GLU A 829 28.42 19.09 33.29
C GLU A 829 28.48 17.72 32.63
N SER A 830 28.87 16.69 33.40
CA SER A 830 28.79 15.31 32.87
C SER A 830 27.34 14.94 32.56
N GLY A 831 27.14 14.19 31.49
CA GLY A 831 25.84 13.62 31.11
C GLY A 831 25.81 13.16 29.66
N ALA A 832 24.70 12.55 29.24
CA ALA A 832 24.48 12.28 27.83
C ALA A 832 24.01 13.54 27.11
N TYR A 833 24.50 13.73 25.90
CA TYR A 833 24.12 14.81 25.01
C TYR A 833 23.57 14.23 23.72
N ARG A 834 22.44 14.78 23.28
CA ARG A 834 21.75 14.43 22.05
C ARG A 834 22.13 15.41 20.96
N PHE A 835 22.45 14.86 19.79
CA PHE A 835 22.72 15.61 18.56
C PHE A 835 21.80 15.08 17.46
N THR A 836 20.93 15.93 16.94
CA THR A 836 19.97 15.55 15.89
C THR A 836 20.08 16.48 14.69
N THR A 837 20.11 15.90 13.49
CA THR A 837 20.04 16.65 12.24
C THR A 837 18.71 16.40 11.53
N SER A 838 18.04 17.45 11.08
CA SER A 838 16.82 17.35 10.27
C SER A 838 16.90 18.23 9.02
N GLY A 839 16.30 17.78 7.91
CA GLY A 839 16.14 18.62 6.72
C GLY A 839 15.22 19.81 7.00
N THR A 840 15.51 20.98 6.41
CA THR A 840 14.68 22.19 6.59
C THR A 840 13.58 22.35 5.53
N GLY A 841 13.49 21.43 4.56
CA GLY A 841 12.41 21.29 3.58
C GLY A 841 12.45 22.24 2.37
N ILE A 842 12.03 21.67 1.22
CA ILE A 842 11.68 22.23 -0.11
C ILE A 842 12.66 21.89 -1.28
N ALA A 843 13.70 21.06 -1.10
CA ALA A 843 14.41 20.43 -2.22
C ALA A 843 14.38 18.91 -2.14
N ILE A 844 14.37 18.29 -3.32
CA ILE A 844 14.35 16.85 -3.60
C ILE A 844 15.53 16.19 -2.85
N ASP A 845 15.23 15.20 -2.00
CA ASP A 845 16.10 14.44 -1.08
C ASP A 845 16.69 15.16 0.15
N ASP A 846 16.22 14.74 1.32
CA ASP A 846 16.75 15.10 2.65
C ASP A 846 18.22 14.65 2.81
N ALA A 847 19.17 15.58 2.96
CA ALA A 847 20.57 15.26 3.24
C ALA A 847 20.69 14.42 4.53
N ARG A 848 21.38 13.26 4.46
CA ARG A 848 21.59 12.33 5.59
C ARG A 848 22.99 12.41 6.21
N PRO A 849 23.45 13.56 6.73
CA PRO A 849 24.86 13.76 7.05
C PRO A 849 25.44 12.72 8.01
N THR A 850 26.70 12.36 7.78
CA THR A 850 27.47 11.53 8.71
C THR A 850 27.89 12.38 9.91
N LEU A 851 27.59 11.91 11.13
CA LEU A 851 27.91 12.61 12.38
C LEU A 851 29.12 11.97 13.07
N LYS A 852 30.10 12.78 13.49
CA LYS A 852 31.27 12.36 14.26
C LYS A 852 31.54 13.30 15.43
N LEU A 853 32.18 12.79 16.48
CA LEU A 853 32.59 13.58 17.65
C LEU A 853 34.03 13.25 18.03
N PHE A 854 34.78 14.29 18.39
CA PHE A 854 36.18 14.18 18.82
C PHE A 854 36.42 14.95 20.12
N ASP A 855 37.31 14.45 20.96
CA ASP A 855 37.77 15.19 22.14
C ASP A 855 38.75 16.32 21.76
N SER A 856 39.11 17.15 22.74
CA SER A 856 40.09 18.25 22.56
C SER A 856 41.49 17.79 22.09
N GLN A 857 41.80 16.49 22.11
CA GLN A 857 43.05 15.91 21.61
C GLN A 857 42.87 15.32 20.19
N GLY A 858 41.66 15.34 19.63
CA GLY A 858 41.34 14.79 18.30
C GLY A 858 41.05 13.29 18.31
N ALA A 859 40.88 12.65 19.47
CA ALA A 859 40.47 11.25 19.54
C ALA A 859 38.96 11.12 19.35
N SER A 860 38.54 10.12 18.57
CA SER A 860 37.10 9.88 18.32
C SER A 860 36.38 9.46 19.60
N VAL A 861 35.24 10.09 19.85
CA VAL A 861 34.30 9.76 20.91
C VAL A 861 33.19 8.90 20.31
N THR A 862 32.82 7.82 21.01
CA THR A 862 31.75 6.93 20.57
C THR A 862 30.40 7.65 20.55
N LEU A 863 29.72 7.54 19.42
CA LEU A 863 28.34 7.98 19.22
C LEU A 863 27.43 6.76 19.12
N ASN A 864 26.33 6.78 19.83
CA ASN A 864 25.29 5.75 19.74
C ASN A 864 24.14 6.28 18.90
N ASN A 865 23.88 5.64 17.76
CA ASN A 865 22.70 5.93 16.95
C ASN A 865 21.47 5.32 17.63
N TYR A 866 20.37 6.06 17.73
CA TYR A 866 19.20 5.63 18.49
C TYR A 866 17.90 5.61 17.64
N GLY A 867 18.04 5.26 16.35
CA GLY A 867 16.91 4.85 15.50
C GLY A 867 16.34 5.94 14.58
N PRO A 868 15.53 5.53 13.57
CA PRO A 868 14.90 6.43 12.60
C PRO A 868 13.71 7.18 13.23
N GLN A 869 13.65 8.49 13.05
CA GLN A 869 12.52 9.34 13.48
C GLN A 869 12.03 10.17 12.28
N GLY A 870 11.30 9.54 11.34
CA GLY A 870 10.73 10.25 10.17
C GLY A 870 11.74 11.13 9.41
N LEU A 871 11.45 12.44 9.26
CA LEU A 871 12.25 13.48 8.58
C LEU A 871 13.63 13.79 9.21
N VAL A 872 14.03 13.11 10.28
CA VAL A 872 15.34 13.29 10.93
C VAL A 872 16.38 12.41 10.24
N THR A 873 17.47 13.03 9.82
CA THR A 873 18.43 12.44 8.89
C THR A 873 19.71 11.94 9.57
N GLY A 874 19.94 12.32 10.83
CA GLY A 874 21.00 11.83 11.71
C GLY A 874 20.63 12.02 13.19
N ASN A 875 20.82 10.99 14.02
CA ASN A 875 20.27 10.97 15.39
C ASN A 875 21.17 10.22 16.38
N VAL A 876 22.03 10.93 17.12
CA VAL A 876 23.08 10.31 17.94
C VAL A 876 23.14 10.82 19.39
N LEU A 877 23.55 9.94 20.31
CA LEU A 877 23.81 10.21 21.72
C LEU A 877 25.30 10.02 22.04
N ALA A 878 25.81 10.86 22.94
CA ALA A 878 27.18 10.75 23.46
C ALA A 878 27.22 11.01 24.97
N ASP A 879 27.82 10.10 25.74
CA ASP A 879 28.11 10.31 27.16
C ASP A 879 29.38 11.16 27.30
N LEU A 880 29.25 12.42 27.72
CA LEU A 880 30.35 13.38 27.77
C LEU A 880 30.67 13.82 29.20
N THR A 881 31.95 14.04 29.48
CA THR A 881 32.44 14.65 30.73
C THR A 881 32.86 16.11 30.50
N PRO A 882 32.91 16.95 31.56
CA PRO A 882 33.32 18.35 31.41
C PRO A 882 34.65 18.49 30.67
N GLY A 883 34.65 19.29 29.61
CA GLY A 883 35.77 19.40 28.68
C GLY A 883 35.34 19.97 27.33
N ASP A 884 36.32 20.22 26.47
CA ASP A 884 36.11 20.75 25.13
C ASP A 884 36.14 19.61 24.10
N TYR A 885 35.23 19.67 23.13
CA TYR A 885 35.05 18.67 22.08
C TYR A 885 34.78 19.35 20.73
N TYR A 886 34.90 18.59 19.66
CA TYR A 886 34.59 18.99 18.30
C TYR A 886 33.54 18.05 17.73
N PHE A 887 32.34 18.57 17.49
CA PHE A 887 31.28 17.86 16.79
C PHE A 887 31.38 18.16 15.30
N VAL A 888 31.30 17.11 14.48
CA VAL A 888 31.62 17.16 13.05
C VAL A 888 30.44 16.60 12.27
N VAL A 889 29.94 17.39 11.32
CA VAL A 889 28.87 17.03 10.39
C VAL A 889 29.47 16.99 9.00
N MET A 890 29.22 15.91 8.26
CA MET A 890 29.86 15.65 6.95
C MET A 890 28.84 15.09 5.96
N SER A 891 29.13 15.12 4.67
CA SER A 891 28.38 14.35 3.66
C SER A 891 28.45 12.83 3.92
N THR A 892 27.66 12.03 3.19
CA THR A 892 27.56 10.55 3.31
C THR A 892 28.36 9.80 2.24
N GLY A 893 28.76 8.56 2.55
CA GLY A 893 29.37 7.63 1.59
C GLY A 893 30.65 6.95 2.09
N THR A 894 31.14 5.95 1.35
CA THR A 894 32.28 5.08 1.75
C THR A 894 33.61 5.81 2.01
N GLY A 895 33.76 7.06 1.53
CA GLY A 895 34.92 7.89 1.80
C GLY A 895 34.93 8.54 3.20
N THR A 896 33.77 8.66 3.85
CA THR A 896 33.60 9.41 5.10
C THR A 896 34.12 8.65 6.33
N ASP A 897 34.18 7.32 6.24
CA ASP A 897 34.75 6.44 7.27
C ASP A 897 36.24 6.68 7.52
N GLN A 898 36.96 7.24 6.54
CA GLN A 898 38.38 7.53 6.63
C GLN A 898 38.73 8.87 7.30
N PHE A 899 37.73 9.71 7.61
CA PHE A 899 37.97 11.00 8.28
C PHE A 899 38.56 10.79 9.68
N ALA A 900 39.80 11.23 9.87
CA ALA A 900 40.55 11.23 11.12
C ALA A 900 41.10 12.63 11.40
N PHE A 901 40.86 13.14 12.61
CA PHE A 901 41.34 14.46 13.00
C PHE A 901 42.89 14.48 13.04
N GLY A 902 43.53 15.28 12.19
CA GLY A 902 44.98 15.51 12.21
C GLY A 902 45.87 14.61 11.35
N ASN A 903 45.32 13.67 10.56
CA ASN A 903 46.06 12.99 9.50
C ASN A 903 45.32 13.18 8.17
N ASP A 904 46.07 13.62 7.17
CA ASP A 904 45.68 13.89 5.77
C ASP A 904 44.46 13.08 5.28
N PRO A 905 43.30 13.72 4.99
CA PRO A 905 42.12 13.03 4.47
C PRO A 905 42.20 12.79 2.96
N GLY A 906 43.37 12.95 2.33
CA GLY A 906 43.56 12.87 0.90
C GLY A 906 42.92 11.64 0.27
N PHE A 907 41.77 11.83 -0.36
CA PHE A 907 41.16 10.88 -1.28
C PHE A 907 42.09 10.72 -2.49
N SER A 908 43.04 9.79 -2.40
CA SER A 908 44.09 9.60 -3.42
C SER A 908 43.61 9.05 -4.78
N SER A 909 42.31 8.88 -4.97
CA SER A 909 41.69 8.43 -6.22
C SER A 909 40.47 9.29 -6.56
N ALA A 910 40.39 9.74 -7.82
CA ALA A 910 39.25 10.49 -8.33
C ALA A 910 37.93 9.74 -8.08
N LEU A 911 36.91 10.45 -7.58
CA LEU A 911 35.57 9.93 -7.40
C LEU A 911 34.97 9.55 -8.77
N THR A 912 34.25 8.43 -8.82
CA THR A 912 33.49 8.00 -10.00
C THR A 912 32.26 8.92 -10.21
N GLU A 913 31.69 8.97 -11.42
CA GLU A 913 30.49 9.77 -11.70
C GLU A 913 29.29 9.41 -10.79
N ALA A 914 29.18 8.15 -10.36
CA ALA A 914 28.14 7.72 -9.41
C ALA A 914 28.40 8.28 -8.00
N GLN A 915 29.65 8.26 -7.55
CA GLN A 915 30.07 8.84 -6.25
C GLN A 915 29.97 10.37 -6.25
N LEU A 916 30.20 11.01 -7.40
CA LEU A 916 30.02 12.44 -7.57
C LEU A 916 28.52 12.82 -7.56
N ARG A 917 27.65 11.98 -8.16
CA ARG A 917 26.19 12.13 -8.08
C ARG A 917 25.67 11.95 -6.66
N GLU A 918 26.14 10.90 -5.98
CA GLU A 918 25.83 10.61 -4.58
C GLU A 918 26.32 11.75 -3.66
N PHE A 919 27.50 12.31 -3.91
CA PHE A 919 28.02 13.46 -3.19
C PHE A 919 27.14 14.72 -3.38
N TYR A 920 26.75 15.05 -4.61
CA TYR A 920 25.88 16.20 -4.90
C TYR A 920 24.43 16.04 -4.43
N GLN A 921 23.95 14.81 -4.24
CA GLN A 921 22.63 14.54 -3.66
C GLN A 921 22.59 14.75 -2.14
N ASN A 922 23.74 14.87 -1.47
CA ASN A 922 23.86 14.92 -0.02
C ASN A 922 24.34 16.29 0.53
N THR A 923 24.52 17.30 -0.33
CA THR A 923 24.79 18.68 0.05
C THR A 923 23.46 19.44 0.19
N GLY A 924 23.06 19.79 1.42
CA GLY A 924 21.78 20.44 1.67
C GLY A 924 21.70 21.15 3.02
N ASN A 925 20.63 21.91 3.21
CA ASN A 925 20.35 22.62 4.45
C ASN A 925 19.95 21.64 5.55
N TYR A 926 20.60 21.75 6.71
CA TYR A 926 20.27 20.96 7.89
C TYR A 926 20.09 21.83 9.13
N GLN A 927 19.17 21.43 9.96
CA GLN A 927 19.06 21.92 11.33
C GLN A 927 19.81 20.94 12.24
N LEU A 928 20.83 21.40 12.96
CA LEU A 928 21.48 20.66 14.04
C LEU A 928 20.96 21.12 15.40
N ASP A 929 20.29 20.23 16.12
CA ASP A 929 19.93 20.44 17.52
C ASP A 929 20.88 19.71 18.45
N MET A 930 21.48 20.44 19.38
CA MET A 930 22.37 19.95 20.43
C MET A 930 21.75 20.23 21.79
N VAL A 931 21.43 19.18 22.53
CA VAL A 931 20.72 19.30 23.81
C VAL A 931 21.31 18.31 24.80
N LYS A 932 21.48 18.73 26.07
CA LYS A 932 21.73 17.75 27.13
C LYS A 932 20.55 16.80 27.19
N ALA A 933 20.81 15.52 26.94
CA ALA A 933 19.77 14.54 26.80
C ALA A 933 19.06 14.35 28.15
N SER A 934 17.75 14.47 28.10
CA SER A 934 16.83 14.18 29.20
C SER A 934 15.84 13.14 28.71
N LEU A 935 15.41 12.29 29.63
CA LEU A 935 14.28 11.39 29.42
C LEU A 935 13.02 12.10 29.93
N ASP A 936 12.63 13.15 29.21
CA ASP A 936 11.50 14.02 29.56
C ASP A 936 10.17 13.36 29.17
N GLN A 937 9.14 13.64 29.98
CA GLN A 937 7.77 13.20 29.76
C GLN A 937 6.97 14.33 29.11
N PRO A 938 6.44 14.17 27.89
CA PRO A 938 5.33 14.97 27.44
C PRO A 938 4.17 14.77 28.43
N ASN A 939 3.60 15.88 28.86
CA ASN A 939 2.50 15.91 29.81
C ASN A 939 1.34 15.06 29.29
N THR A 940 0.89 14.13 30.13
CA THR A 940 -0.31 13.27 30.03
C THR A 940 -0.12 11.95 29.28
N TRP A 941 -0.45 10.86 29.99
CA TRP A 941 -0.77 9.58 29.38
C TRP A 941 -1.88 9.82 28.36
N ILE A 942 -1.65 9.44 27.11
CA ILE A 942 -2.69 9.53 26.08
C ILE A 942 -3.54 8.27 26.22
N ASP A 943 -4.81 8.45 26.59
CA ASP A 943 -5.78 7.37 26.58
C ASP A 943 -6.03 6.98 25.12
N ARG A 944 -5.59 5.78 24.73
CA ARG A 944 -6.04 5.11 23.51
C ARG A 944 -6.80 3.87 23.92
N GLY A 945 -8.13 4.00 23.91
CA GLY A 945 -9.04 2.98 24.41
C GLY A 945 -8.87 2.69 25.90
N THR A 946 -8.37 1.51 26.23
CA THR A 946 -8.20 1.00 27.62
C THR A 946 -6.73 0.93 28.05
N SER A 947 -5.79 1.21 27.15
CA SER A 947 -4.36 1.29 27.46
C SER A 947 -3.90 2.70 27.74
N PHE A 948 -2.80 2.78 28.48
CA PHE A 948 -2.13 4.01 28.79
C PHE A 948 -0.81 4.01 28.03
N ALA A 949 -0.56 5.07 27.26
CA ALA A 949 0.70 5.31 26.58
C ALA A 949 1.51 6.45 27.23
N GLN A 950 2.78 6.21 27.55
CA GLN A 950 3.75 7.23 27.94
C GLN A 950 4.82 7.32 26.87
N ARG A 951 4.86 8.46 26.18
CA ARG A 951 5.92 8.77 25.23
C ARG A 951 7.15 9.29 25.97
N PHE A 952 8.32 8.88 25.53
CA PHE A 952 9.62 9.35 26.02
C PHE A 952 10.34 10.16 24.95
N SER A 953 11.16 11.12 25.36
CA SER A 953 11.96 11.95 24.46
C SER A 953 13.17 11.24 23.83
N LEU A 954 13.51 10.05 24.32
CA LEU A 954 14.60 9.17 23.87
C LEU A 954 14.12 7.71 23.89
N PRO A 955 14.76 6.81 23.13
CA PRO A 955 14.43 5.40 23.19
C PRO A 955 14.73 4.81 24.55
N LEU A 956 13.92 3.85 24.97
CA LEU A 956 13.99 3.24 26.29
C LEU A 956 14.75 1.91 26.22
N ASP A 957 15.68 1.69 27.14
CA ASP A 957 16.26 0.38 27.39
C ASP A 957 15.20 -0.52 28.02
N VAL A 958 14.47 -1.26 27.19
CA VAL A 958 13.42 -2.18 27.66
C VAL A 958 13.98 -3.32 28.50
N ALA A 959 15.26 -3.66 28.36
CA ALA A 959 15.91 -4.71 29.15
C ALA A 959 16.19 -4.29 30.59
N SER A 960 16.12 -2.99 30.91
CA SER A 960 16.23 -2.50 32.29
C SER A 960 14.89 -2.44 33.02
N LEU A 961 13.77 -2.65 32.31
CA LEU A 961 12.44 -2.73 32.90
C LEU A 961 12.14 -4.14 33.39
N GLN A 962 11.28 -4.25 34.40
CA GLN A 962 10.76 -5.53 34.85
C GLN A 962 9.33 -5.38 35.37
N LEU A 963 8.41 -6.23 34.93
CA LEU A 963 7.04 -6.28 35.46
C LEU A 963 6.76 -7.59 36.23
N TYR A 964 7.34 -8.69 35.75
CA TYR A 964 7.14 -10.07 36.22
C TYR A 964 8.46 -10.86 36.36
N GLY A 965 8.46 -11.99 37.06
CA GLY A 965 9.65 -12.82 37.25
C GLY A 965 9.65 -13.71 38.51
N ALA A 966 10.82 -13.92 39.12
CA ALA A 966 10.98 -14.70 40.34
C ALA A 966 10.32 -14.03 41.58
N SER A 967 9.91 -14.83 42.58
CA SER A 967 9.31 -14.29 43.82
C SER A 967 10.21 -13.25 44.50
N GLY A 968 9.66 -12.06 44.77
CA GLY A 968 10.33 -10.98 45.51
C GLY A 968 10.85 -9.82 44.65
N ILE A 969 10.64 -9.84 43.32
CA ILE A 969 10.93 -8.69 42.46
C ILE A 969 9.99 -7.52 42.76
N THR A 970 10.50 -6.31 42.59
CA THR A 970 9.70 -5.08 42.61
C THR A 970 9.48 -4.67 41.17
N PRO A 971 8.23 -4.63 40.66
CA PRO A 971 8.00 -4.23 39.27
C PRO A 971 8.38 -2.77 39.08
N SER A 972 8.92 -2.39 37.93
CA SER A 972 9.30 -1.01 37.61
C SER A 972 8.11 -0.05 37.67
N LEU A 973 6.90 -0.55 37.36
CA LEU A 973 5.64 0.21 37.40
C LEU A 973 4.48 -0.64 37.95
N ARG A 974 3.52 0.02 38.61
CA ARG A 974 2.24 -0.55 39.06
C ARG A 974 1.08 0.34 38.64
N VAL A 975 -0.02 -0.28 38.23
CA VAL A 975 -1.29 0.41 37.99
C VAL A 975 -2.30 -0.01 39.06
N ASN A 976 -2.85 0.97 39.77
CA ASN A 976 -3.83 0.79 40.85
C ASN A 976 -5.13 1.50 40.49
N GLY A 977 -6.24 0.78 40.49
CA GLY A 977 -7.58 1.30 40.21
C GLY A 977 -8.53 1.21 41.40
N PRO A 978 -9.81 1.59 41.20
CA PRO A 978 -10.87 1.48 42.20
C PRO A 978 -11.08 0.04 42.71
N SER A 979 -10.78 -0.95 41.88
CA SER A 979 -10.93 -2.39 42.18
C SER A 979 -9.64 -3.06 42.69
N GLY A 980 -8.56 -2.29 42.90
CA GLY A 980 -7.24 -2.81 43.29
C GLY A 980 -6.20 -2.73 42.16
N SER A 981 -5.14 -3.53 42.26
CA SER A 981 -4.07 -3.55 41.26
C SER A 981 -4.57 -4.13 39.94
N VAL A 982 -4.19 -3.49 38.83
CA VAL A 982 -4.52 -3.90 37.46
C VAL A 982 -3.34 -4.68 36.90
N ALA A 983 -3.56 -5.94 36.51
CA ALA A 983 -2.58 -6.73 35.77
C ALA A 983 -2.55 -6.28 34.30
N GLY A 984 -1.38 -6.36 33.66
CA GLY A 984 -1.20 -5.89 32.30
C GLY A 984 0.20 -6.15 31.77
N SER A 985 0.44 -5.74 30.54
CA SER A 985 1.71 -5.89 29.84
C SER A 985 2.30 -4.53 29.52
N LEU A 986 3.62 -4.44 29.49
CA LEU A 986 4.36 -3.34 28.92
C LEU A 986 4.80 -3.72 27.51
N VAL A 987 4.38 -2.93 26.53
CA VAL A 987 4.82 -3.06 25.14
C VAL A 987 5.44 -1.75 24.73
N TYR A 988 6.61 -1.82 24.10
CA TYR A 988 7.37 -0.66 23.69
C TYR A 988 7.32 -0.51 22.18
N ASP A 989 6.92 0.68 21.73
CA ASP A 989 6.88 1.09 20.34
C ASP A 989 8.12 1.92 20.05
N GLU A 990 9.07 1.31 19.32
CA GLU A 990 10.39 1.86 19.03
C GLU A 990 10.32 3.05 18.04
N ASP A 991 9.33 3.07 17.16
CA ASP A 991 9.21 4.09 16.10
C ASP A 991 8.91 5.49 16.67
N ASN A 992 8.19 5.54 17.79
CA ASN A 992 7.77 6.81 18.39
C ASN A 992 8.20 6.97 19.86
N ASN A 993 9.00 6.05 20.39
CA ASN A 993 9.47 5.98 21.78
C ASN A 993 8.33 5.92 22.81
N THR A 994 7.28 5.14 22.53
CA THR A 994 6.12 5.06 23.42
C THR A 994 6.07 3.74 24.16
N LEU A 995 6.12 3.81 25.49
CA LEU A 995 5.84 2.67 26.34
C LEU A 995 4.34 2.62 26.65
N ARG A 996 3.71 1.49 26.36
CA ARG A 996 2.28 1.27 26.57
C ARG A 996 2.06 0.25 27.66
N PHE A 997 1.25 0.60 28.65
CA PHE A 997 0.66 -0.35 29.58
C PHE A 997 -0.70 -0.81 29.03
N VAL A 998 -0.77 -2.08 28.64
CA VAL A 998 -1.99 -2.71 28.12
C VAL A 998 -2.57 -3.60 29.22
N PRO A 999 -3.75 -3.30 29.76
CA PRO A 999 -4.34 -4.12 30.81
C PRO A 999 -4.73 -5.51 30.28
N THR A 1000 -4.52 -6.55 31.07
CA THR A 1000 -4.87 -7.93 30.72
C THR A 1000 -6.38 -8.11 30.57
N ASN A 1001 -7.15 -7.38 31.37
CA ASN A 1001 -8.57 -7.22 31.17
C ASN A 1001 -8.86 -5.78 30.70
N PRO A 1002 -9.24 -5.57 29.43
CA PRO A 1002 -9.51 -4.25 28.89
C PRO A 1002 -10.75 -3.59 29.53
N ILE A 1003 -11.68 -4.36 30.13
CA ILE A 1003 -12.86 -3.79 30.79
C ILE A 1003 -12.48 -3.27 32.19
N LEU A 1004 -12.11 -1.98 32.25
CA LEU A 1004 -11.74 -1.29 33.49
C LEU A 1004 -12.96 -0.72 34.23
N ALA A 1005 -12.96 -0.82 35.56
CA ALA A 1005 -14.01 -0.21 36.39
C ALA A 1005 -13.92 1.32 36.35
N ALA A 1006 -15.07 2.00 36.29
CA ALA A 1006 -15.12 3.46 36.32
C ALA A 1006 -14.52 4.03 37.62
N GLY A 1007 -13.70 5.07 37.50
CA GLY A 1007 -13.06 5.77 38.62
C GLY A 1007 -11.61 6.15 38.34
N ASN A 1008 -10.92 6.57 39.38
CA ASN A 1008 -9.55 7.07 39.27
C ASN A 1008 -8.55 5.94 39.41
N TYR A 1009 -7.58 5.92 38.50
CA TYR A 1009 -6.44 5.03 38.51
C TYR A 1009 -5.18 5.83 38.76
N THR A 1010 -4.20 5.18 39.37
CA THR A 1010 -2.88 5.73 39.67
C THR A 1010 -1.83 4.81 39.07
N ILE A 1011 -0.93 5.39 38.32
CA ILE A 1011 0.27 4.74 37.80
C ILE A 1011 1.42 5.13 38.74
N GLU A 1012 1.98 4.15 39.42
CA GLU A 1012 3.06 4.30 40.39
C GLU A 1012 4.34 3.70 39.82
N TYR A 1013 5.40 4.51 39.75
CA TYR A 1013 6.75 4.05 39.40
C TYR A 1013 7.48 3.65 40.68
N ASN A 1014 7.87 2.38 40.82
CA ASN A 1014 8.50 1.92 42.07
C ASN A 1014 9.98 2.31 42.14
N ASP A 1015 10.70 2.20 41.03
CA ASP A 1015 12.04 2.71 40.87
C ASP A 1015 12.16 3.48 39.53
N PRO A 1016 12.04 4.82 39.56
CA PRO A 1016 12.23 5.66 38.38
C PRO A 1016 13.56 5.45 37.65
N SER A 1017 14.57 4.86 38.30
CA SER A 1017 15.86 4.58 37.68
C SER A 1017 15.85 3.34 36.78
N ASP A 1018 14.81 2.49 36.84
CA ASP A 1018 14.61 1.38 35.90
C ASP A 1018 14.32 1.88 34.48
N PHE A 1019 13.80 3.11 34.34
CA PHE A 1019 13.51 3.75 33.07
C PHE A 1019 14.75 4.48 32.59
N LYS A 1020 15.52 3.82 31.72
CA LYS A 1020 16.80 4.32 31.20
C LYS A 1020 16.71 4.50 29.70
N ALA A 1021 17.37 5.54 29.19
CA ALA A 1021 17.49 5.68 27.75
C ALA A 1021 18.48 4.65 27.19
N GLU A 1022 18.13 4.01 26.08
CA GLU A 1022 18.94 2.99 25.43
C GLU A 1022 20.34 3.53 25.09
N GLY A 1023 21.38 2.74 25.38
CA GLY A 1023 22.76 3.09 25.07
C GLY A 1023 23.35 4.27 25.87
N THR A 1024 22.70 4.74 26.94
CA THR A 1024 23.22 5.83 27.79
C THR A 1024 22.96 5.58 29.28
N ASN A 1025 23.50 6.44 30.14
CA ASN A 1025 23.21 6.42 31.58
C ASN A 1025 22.09 7.39 32.00
N VAL A 1026 21.30 7.92 31.05
CA VAL A 1026 20.20 8.84 31.37
C VAL A 1026 19.02 8.06 31.93
N THR A 1027 18.61 8.39 33.15
CA THR A 1027 17.44 7.80 33.81
C THR A 1027 16.32 8.81 33.96
N ALA A 1028 15.06 8.37 33.97
CA ALA A 1028 13.91 9.23 34.21
C ALA A 1028 13.71 9.49 35.72
N SER A 1029 14.73 10.05 36.37
CA SER A 1029 14.85 10.22 37.84
C SER A 1029 13.74 11.06 38.48
N ASN A 1030 12.96 11.77 37.67
CA ASN A 1030 11.85 12.64 38.06
C ASN A 1030 10.48 12.08 37.66
N LEU A 1031 10.35 10.79 37.29
CA LEU A 1031 9.05 10.15 37.07
C LEU A 1031 8.15 10.32 38.30
N GLN A 1032 7.05 11.04 38.11
CA GLN A 1032 6.03 11.22 39.12
C GLN A 1032 4.87 10.29 38.85
N SER A 1033 4.21 9.80 39.90
CA SER A 1033 2.99 9.04 39.75
C SER A 1033 1.97 9.83 38.92
N ALA A 1034 1.39 9.18 37.93
CA ALA A 1034 0.33 9.77 37.12
C ALA A 1034 -1.04 9.29 37.61
N THR A 1035 -2.07 10.12 37.43
CA THR A 1035 -3.44 9.70 37.63
C THR A 1035 -4.26 9.93 36.38
N PHE A 1036 -5.18 9.02 36.12
CA PHE A 1036 -6.17 9.14 35.06
C PHE A 1036 -7.53 8.68 35.60
N SER A 1037 -8.59 9.10 34.93
CA SER A 1037 -9.96 8.76 35.32
C SER A 1037 -10.61 7.99 34.19
N VAL A 1038 -10.96 6.72 34.43
CA VAL A 1038 -11.84 5.98 33.52
C VAL A 1038 -13.26 6.48 33.78
N PRO A 1039 -13.92 7.13 32.81
CA PRO A 1039 -15.29 7.60 32.99
C PRO A 1039 -16.24 6.42 33.20
N ALA A 1040 -17.42 6.69 33.78
CA ALA A 1040 -18.52 5.73 33.72
C ALA A 1040 -19.05 5.70 32.28
N ALA A 1041 -18.36 4.96 31.41
CA ALA A 1041 -18.62 4.92 29.98
C ALA A 1041 -19.54 3.76 29.60
N GLY A 1042 -20.13 3.90 28.42
CA GLY A 1042 -20.95 2.89 27.76
C GLY A 1042 -20.13 1.65 27.34
N PRO A 1043 -20.61 0.88 26.36
CA PRO A 1043 -19.95 -0.38 25.98
C PRO A 1043 -18.52 -0.18 25.48
N VAL A 1044 -17.68 -1.19 25.72
CA VAL A 1044 -16.27 -1.27 25.28
C VAL A 1044 -16.15 -2.38 24.23
N VAL A 1045 -15.50 -2.13 23.09
CA VAL A 1045 -15.11 -3.17 22.14
C VAL A 1045 -13.74 -3.73 22.53
N TYR A 1046 -13.54 -5.04 22.52
CA TYR A 1046 -12.28 -5.66 22.94
C TYR A 1046 -12.02 -7.04 22.35
N LEU A 1047 -10.75 -7.45 22.34
CA LEU A 1047 -10.30 -8.80 21.99
C LEU A 1047 -9.28 -9.30 23.05
N PRO A 1048 -9.03 -10.62 23.17
CA PRO A 1048 -8.11 -11.15 24.16
C PRO A 1048 -6.64 -10.99 23.74
N SER A 1049 -5.74 -10.72 24.68
CA SER A 1049 -4.30 -10.88 24.46
C SER A 1049 -3.92 -12.35 24.24
N PHE A 1050 -2.91 -12.62 23.42
CA PHE A 1050 -2.51 -13.99 23.09
C PHE A 1050 -1.02 -14.13 22.73
N ALA A 1051 -0.54 -15.38 22.73
CA ALA A 1051 0.80 -15.74 22.27
C ALA A 1051 0.75 -16.86 21.22
N ARG A 1052 1.35 -16.63 20.04
CA ARG A 1052 1.49 -17.64 18.97
C ARG A 1052 2.88 -17.52 18.34
N GLY A 1053 3.48 -18.66 18.00
CA GLY A 1053 4.83 -18.69 17.42
C GLY A 1053 4.80 -18.47 15.91
N PRO A 1054 5.95 -18.18 15.28
CA PRO A 1054 6.05 -18.01 13.83
C PRO A 1054 5.49 -19.21 13.07
N GLY A 1055 4.64 -18.94 12.07
CA GLY A 1055 3.95 -19.93 11.26
C GLY A 1055 2.76 -20.63 11.93
N GLN A 1056 2.28 -20.18 13.10
CA GLN A 1056 1.15 -20.80 13.79
C GLN A 1056 -0.17 -20.06 13.53
N PRO A 1057 -1.30 -20.77 13.30
CA PRO A 1057 -2.61 -20.15 13.27
C PRO A 1057 -3.01 -19.62 14.65
N VAL A 1058 -3.75 -18.51 14.66
CA VAL A 1058 -4.24 -17.86 15.88
C VAL A 1058 -5.64 -18.38 16.23
N ASN A 1059 -5.69 -19.44 17.05
CA ASN A 1059 -6.95 -20.06 17.47
C ASN A 1059 -7.24 -19.81 18.97
N ILE A 1060 -8.08 -18.82 19.30
CA ILE A 1060 -8.39 -18.46 20.69
C ILE A 1060 -9.83 -18.88 21.03
N ASN A 1061 -9.95 -19.94 21.84
CA ASN A 1061 -11.23 -20.55 22.22
C ASN A 1061 -12.13 -20.83 21.00
N GLY A 1062 -11.54 -21.28 19.89
CA GLY A 1062 -12.15 -21.41 18.56
C GLY A 1062 -11.14 -21.03 17.46
N THR A 1063 -11.51 -21.18 16.19
CA THR A 1063 -10.67 -20.78 15.04
C THR A 1063 -10.66 -19.26 14.90
N GLY A 1064 -9.50 -18.61 15.00
CA GLY A 1064 -9.41 -17.15 14.95
C GLY A 1064 -9.50 -16.42 16.30
N ILE A 1065 -9.53 -15.09 16.22
CA ILE A 1065 -9.49 -14.12 17.32
C ILE A 1065 -10.90 -13.57 17.56
N PRO A 1066 -11.51 -13.77 18.75
CA PRO A 1066 -12.82 -13.21 19.05
C PRO A 1066 -12.75 -11.71 19.37
N VAL A 1067 -13.58 -10.91 18.69
CA VAL A 1067 -13.84 -9.51 19.01
C VAL A 1067 -15.22 -9.40 19.68
N LYS A 1068 -15.25 -8.77 20.85
CA LYS A 1068 -16.40 -8.66 21.73
C LYS A 1068 -16.77 -7.21 22.01
N ILE A 1069 -18.04 -6.97 22.35
CA ILE A 1069 -18.52 -5.69 22.87
C ILE A 1069 -19.20 -5.96 24.21
N SER A 1070 -18.77 -5.24 25.26
CA SER A 1070 -19.15 -5.49 26.66
C SER A 1070 -20.64 -5.27 26.96
N ASP A 1071 -21.34 -4.49 26.13
CA ASP A 1071 -22.80 -4.36 26.14
C ASP A 1071 -23.33 -4.00 24.75
N THR A 1072 -24.20 -4.83 24.18
CA THR A 1072 -24.67 -4.69 22.80
C THR A 1072 -26.13 -4.20 22.70
N ASP A 1073 -26.67 -3.62 23.79
CA ASP A 1073 -28.08 -3.25 23.89
C ASP A 1073 -28.58 -2.38 22.72
N GLY A 1074 -29.49 -2.94 21.93
CA GLY A 1074 -30.21 -2.23 20.88
C GLY A 1074 -29.38 -1.93 19.63
N LEU A 1075 -28.13 -2.39 19.52
CA LEU A 1075 -27.29 -2.14 18.35
C LEU A 1075 -27.91 -2.80 17.10
N THR A 1076 -27.83 -2.14 15.96
CA THR A 1076 -28.33 -2.58 14.64
C THR A 1076 -27.24 -2.54 13.56
N ASN A 1077 -26.20 -1.72 13.75
CA ASN A 1077 -25.04 -1.65 12.86
C ASN A 1077 -23.78 -1.48 13.69
N ILE A 1078 -22.71 -2.15 13.30
CA ILE A 1078 -21.41 -2.10 13.97
C ILE A 1078 -20.32 -2.14 12.90
N ARG A 1079 -19.42 -1.16 12.91
CA ARG A 1079 -18.15 -1.21 12.18
C ARG A 1079 -17.06 -1.53 13.19
N ILE A 1080 -16.31 -2.59 12.97
CA ILE A 1080 -15.13 -2.97 13.76
C ILE A 1080 -13.89 -2.63 12.95
N THR A 1081 -12.90 -2.01 13.59
CA THR A 1081 -11.58 -1.81 13.00
C THR A 1081 -10.51 -2.32 13.96
N VAL A 1082 -9.59 -3.13 13.45
CA VAL A 1082 -8.41 -3.60 14.18
C VAL A 1082 -7.14 -3.19 13.44
N ASP A 1083 -6.25 -2.51 14.14
CA ASP A 1083 -4.92 -2.13 13.69
C ASP A 1083 -3.89 -3.11 14.29
N TYR A 1084 -3.00 -3.63 13.43
CA TYR A 1084 -1.99 -4.64 13.74
C TYR A 1084 -0.72 -4.45 12.90
N ASP A 1085 0.40 -5.04 13.33
CA ASP A 1085 1.65 -5.09 12.56
C ASP A 1085 1.65 -6.31 11.62
N PRO A 1086 1.66 -6.11 10.28
CA PRO A 1086 1.62 -7.22 9.33
C PRO A 1086 2.89 -8.11 9.37
N ASP A 1087 4.00 -7.63 9.94
CA ASP A 1087 5.21 -8.45 10.13
C ASP A 1087 5.07 -9.43 11.31
N ALA A 1088 4.14 -9.16 12.23
CA ALA A 1088 3.91 -9.97 13.42
C ALA A 1088 2.60 -10.77 13.34
N LEU A 1089 1.55 -10.27 12.68
CA LEU A 1089 0.25 -10.92 12.55
C LEU A 1089 -0.25 -10.81 11.11
N ASN A 1090 -0.79 -11.89 10.57
CA ASN A 1090 -1.50 -11.90 9.31
C ASN A 1090 -2.99 -12.18 9.56
N ILE A 1091 -3.87 -11.23 9.22
CA ILE A 1091 -5.33 -11.41 9.30
C ILE A 1091 -5.84 -11.63 7.88
N THR A 1092 -6.54 -12.73 7.64
CA THR A 1092 -6.94 -13.15 6.30
C THR A 1092 -8.45 -13.06 6.05
N ASP A 1093 -9.27 -13.15 7.10
CA ASP A 1093 -10.73 -13.16 6.96
C ASP A 1093 -11.45 -12.80 8.28
N ALA A 1094 -12.78 -12.65 8.24
CA ALA A 1094 -13.64 -12.44 9.41
C ALA A 1094 -14.97 -13.20 9.31
N GLN A 1095 -15.42 -13.80 10.42
CA GLN A 1095 -16.60 -14.66 10.49
C GLN A 1095 -17.53 -14.27 11.63
N LEU A 1096 -18.84 -14.38 11.41
CA LEU A 1096 -19.82 -14.19 12.49
C LEU A 1096 -19.82 -15.36 13.48
N PRO A 1097 -19.94 -15.11 14.79
CA PRO A 1097 -20.19 -16.16 15.78
C PRO A 1097 -21.49 -16.90 15.47
N ASP A 1098 -21.56 -18.19 15.75
CA ASP A 1098 -22.73 -19.03 15.42
C ASP A 1098 -24.05 -18.47 15.93
N ALA A 1099 -24.03 -17.85 17.12
CA ALA A 1099 -25.20 -17.22 17.72
C ALA A 1099 -25.77 -16.01 16.94
N LEU A 1100 -25.00 -15.45 16.00
CA LEU A 1100 -25.37 -14.26 15.21
C LEU A 1100 -25.63 -14.56 13.73
N LYS A 1101 -25.19 -15.70 13.19
CA LYS A 1101 -25.27 -16.03 11.74
C LYS A 1101 -26.69 -15.94 11.15
N ASP A 1102 -27.71 -16.25 11.95
CA ASP A 1102 -29.11 -16.25 11.51
C ASP A 1102 -29.78 -14.86 11.55
N ILE A 1103 -29.24 -13.93 12.35
CA ILE A 1103 -29.89 -12.65 12.67
C ILE A 1103 -29.07 -11.43 12.27
N TRP A 1104 -27.78 -11.62 11.96
CA TRP A 1104 -26.84 -10.57 11.58
C TRP A 1104 -26.03 -11.02 10.36
N GLU A 1105 -25.47 -10.06 9.63
CA GLU A 1105 -24.60 -10.28 8.48
C GLU A 1105 -23.42 -9.33 8.47
N ILE A 1106 -22.33 -9.78 7.84
CA ILE A 1106 -21.22 -8.93 7.42
C ILE A 1106 -21.67 -8.21 6.15
N VAL A 1107 -21.42 -6.90 6.07
CA VAL A 1107 -21.76 -6.05 4.93
C VAL A 1107 -20.54 -5.95 4.02
N GLY A 1108 -20.61 -6.63 2.87
CA GLY A 1108 -19.47 -6.72 1.96
C GLY A 1108 -18.36 -7.64 2.49
N ARG A 1109 -17.19 -7.60 1.85
CA ARG A 1109 -15.99 -8.31 2.31
C ARG A 1109 -15.21 -7.47 3.33
N PRO A 1110 -14.56 -8.09 4.34
CA PRO A 1110 -13.61 -7.39 5.20
C PRO A 1110 -12.56 -6.66 4.35
N THR A 1111 -12.34 -5.37 4.63
CA THR A 1111 -11.26 -4.62 3.97
C THR A 1111 -9.98 -4.83 4.75
N ILE A 1112 -8.98 -5.47 4.14
CA ILE A 1112 -7.69 -5.78 4.75
C ILE A 1112 -6.59 -5.14 3.88
N ALA A 1113 -5.93 -4.12 4.41
CA ALA A 1113 -4.83 -3.44 3.73
C ALA A 1113 -3.92 -2.76 4.77
N SER A 1114 -2.61 -2.80 4.55
CA SER A 1114 -1.61 -2.01 5.29
C SER A 1114 -1.70 -2.13 6.83
N GLY A 1115 -1.85 -3.35 7.37
CA GLY A 1115 -1.91 -3.56 8.84
C GLY A 1115 -3.22 -3.13 9.50
N ARG A 1116 -4.31 -2.99 8.72
CA ARG A 1116 -5.64 -2.65 9.23
C ARG A 1116 -6.69 -3.57 8.63
N VAL A 1117 -7.58 -4.10 9.47
CA VAL A 1117 -8.79 -4.81 9.06
C VAL A 1117 -10.03 -4.03 9.48
N THR A 1118 -10.97 -3.83 8.55
CA THR A 1118 -12.28 -3.23 8.83
C THR A 1118 -13.41 -4.17 8.44
N VAL A 1119 -14.34 -4.40 9.38
CA VAL A 1119 -15.50 -5.28 9.20
C VAL A 1119 -16.78 -4.53 9.53
N ASP A 1120 -17.68 -4.41 8.55
CA ASP A 1120 -19.00 -3.84 8.74
C ASP A 1120 -20.04 -4.93 9.02
N LEU A 1121 -20.85 -4.75 10.06
CA LEU A 1121 -21.89 -5.67 10.49
C LEU A 1121 -23.24 -4.93 10.53
N ARG A 1122 -24.31 -5.63 10.17
CA ARG A 1122 -25.67 -5.14 10.38
C ARG A 1122 -26.64 -6.25 10.76
N ASP A 1123 -27.76 -5.86 11.34
CA ASP A 1123 -28.88 -6.77 11.54
C ASP A 1123 -29.53 -7.18 10.21
N LYS A 1124 -29.93 -8.44 10.10
CA LYS A 1124 -30.69 -8.94 8.95
C LYS A 1124 -32.14 -8.48 9.06
N LEU A 1125 -32.62 -7.77 8.05
CA LEU A 1125 -34.02 -7.33 7.97
C LEU A 1125 -34.90 -8.44 7.39
N ASN A 1126 -35.50 -9.25 8.27
CA ASN A 1126 -36.45 -10.29 7.86
C ASN A 1126 -37.86 -9.68 7.76
N ASP A 1127 -38.45 -9.64 6.55
CA ASP A 1127 -39.74 -9.01 6.26
C ASP A 1127 -39.86 -7.54 6.72
N GLY A 1128 -38.74 -6.81 6.73
CA GLY A 1128 -38.67 -5.42 7.18
C GLY A 1128 -38.67 -5.23 8.70
N VAL A 1129 -38.50 -6.31 9.47
CA VAL A 1129 -38.38 -6.28 10.93
C VAL A 1129 -36.89 -6.31 11.31
N SER A 1130 -36.47 -5.29 12.06
CA SER A 1130 -35.11 -5.17 12.61
C SER A 1130 -34.90 -6.10 13.81
N SER A 1131 -33.73 -6.73 13.89
CA SER A 1131 -33.32 -7.67 14.94
C SER A 1131 -32.12 -7.15 15.74
N PRO A 1132 -32.29 -6.04 16.49
CA PRO A 1132 -31.19 -5.44 17.24
C PRO A 1132 -30.63 -6.40 18.30
N LEU A 1133 -29.34 -6.28 18.59
CA LEU A 1133 -28.69 -7.08 19.62
C LEU A 1133 -29.29 -6.80 21.00
N LEU A 1134 -29.39 -7.85 21.82
CA LEU A 1134 -29.83 -7.73 23.21
C LEU A 1134 -28.67 -7.32 24.10
N SER A 1135 -28.95 -6.54 25.15
CA SER A 1135 -27.96 -6.18 26.17
C SER A 1135 -27.12 -7.38 26.64
N GLY A 1136 -25.85 -7.12 26.94
CA GLY A 1136 -24.87 -8.08 27.42
C GLY A 1136 -23.55 -8.07 26.65
N ASP A 1137 -22.53 -8.62 27.31
CA ASP A 1137 -21.19 -8.85 26.75
C ASP A 1137 -21.23 -9.97 25.71
N ARG A 1138 -20.91 -9.65 24.46
CA ARG A 1138 -21.08 -10.55 23.32
C ARG A 1138 -19.91 -10.49 22.37
N GLU A 1139 -19.53 -11.67 21.87
CA GLU A 1139 -18.74 -11.78 20.65
C GLU A 1139 -19.59 -11.32 19.46
N VAL A 1140 -19.02 -10.42 18.66
CA VAL A 1140 -19.71 -9.82 17.50
C VAL A 1140 -19.08 -10.23 16.18
N ILE A 1141 -17.76 -10.46 16.16
CA ILE A 1141 -17.02 -10.97 14.99
C ILE A 1141 -15.80 -11.77 15.45
N ARG A 1142 -15.37 -12.72 14.62
CA ARG A 1142 -14.17 -13.54 14.81
C ARG A 1142 -13.23 -13.36 13.63
N LEU A 1143 -12.00 -12.91 13.87
CA LEU A 1143 -11.01 -12.65 12.83
C LEU A 1143 -10.15 -13.90 12.61
N ILE A 1144 -10.00 -14.35 11.37
CA ILE A 1144 -9.13 -15.47 11.01
C ILE A 1144 -7.73 -14.93 10.79
N ALA A 1145 -6.76 -15.50 11.49
CA ALA A 1145 -5.40 -14.97 11.50
C ALA A 1145 -4.35 -16.06 11.77
N ASP A 1146 -3.12 -15.81 11.32
CA ASP A 1146 -1.92 -16.60 11.59
C ASP A 1146 -0.72 -15.68 11.87
N VAL A 1147 0.33 -16.20 12.52
CA VAL A 1147 1.58 -15.46 12.72
C VAL A 1147 2.52 -15.76 11.55
N PRO A 1148 3.03 -14.76 10.80
CA PRO A 1148 3.95 -14.97 9.70
C PRO A 1148 5.19 -15.80 10.09
N THR A 1149 5.73 -16.55 9.14
CA THR A 1149 6.98 -17.33 9.38
C THR A 1149 8.21 -16.44 9.55
N SER A 1150 8.17 -15.20 9.01
CA SER A 1150 9.17 -14.16 9.16
C SER A 1150 9.10 -13.42 10.51
N ALA A 1151 8.02 -13.60 11.29
CA ALA A 1151 7.81 -12.87 12.53
C ALA A 1151 8.97 -13.08 13.52
N VAL A 1152 9.45 -11.98 14.09
CA VAL A 1152 10.61 -11.99 15.01
C VAL A 1152 10.22 -12.68 16.32
N PHE A 1153 10.84 -13.83 16.60
CA PHE A 1153 10.58 -14.54 17.85
C PHE A 1153 10.90 -13.67 19.08
N ASN A 1154 10.02 -13.73 20.09
CA ASN A 1154 10.05 -12.93 21.31
C ASN A 1154 9.69 -11.43 21.12
N SER A 1155 9.27 -10.98 19.94
CA SER A 1155 8.65 -9.66 19.80
C SER A 1155 7.25 -9.63 20.44
N ALA A 1156 6.76 -8.43 20.72
CA ALA A 1156 5.38 -8.20 21.18
C ALA A 1156 4.85 -6.92 20.53
N GLU A 1157 3.57 -6.93 20.17
CA GLU A 1157 2.89 -5.78 19.57
C GLU A 1157 1.58 -5.46 20.32
N VAL A 1158 1.08 -4.24 20.12
CA VAL A 1158 -0.23 -3.81 20.63
C VAL A 1158 -1.23 -3.84 19.49
N LEU A 1159 -2.31 -4.61 19.66
CA LEU A 1159 -3.46 -4.59 18.77
C LEU A 1159 -4.42 -3.48 19.24
N GLU A 1160 -4.74 -2.52 18.37
CA GLU A 1160 -5.73 -1.47 18.67
C GLU A 1160 -7.09 -1.86 18.07
N VAL A 1161 -8.16 -1.85 18.88
CA VAL A 1161 -9.51 -2.23 18.45
C VAL A 1161 -10.48 -1.08 18.69
N SER A 1162 -11.15 -0.66 17.63
CA SER A 1162 -12.17 0.39 17.69
C SER A 1162 -13.49 -0.04 17.07
N ALA A 1163 -14.58 0.61 17.48
CA ALA A 1163 -15.90 0.32 16.95
C ALA A 1163 -16.79 1.55 16.82
N GLY A 1164 -17.45 1.67 15.66
CA GLY A 1164 -18.56 2.61 15.46
C GLY A 1164 -19.88 1.85 15.38
N ALA A 1165 -20.89 2.24 16.15
CA ALA A 1165 -22.18 1.53 16.13
C ALA A 1165 -23.40 2.45 16.09
N ARG A 1166 -24.53 1.89 15.65
CA ARG A 1166 -25.84 2.52 15.67
C ARG A 1166 -26.86 1.62 16.35
N ALA A 1167 -27.84 2.23 17.00
CA ALA A 1167 -29.06 1.60 17.50
C ALA A 1167 -30.26 2.23 16.77
N GLY A 1168 -30.66 1.63 15.65
CA GLY A 1168 -31.55 2.25 14.68
C GLY A 1168 -30.91 3.49 14.05
N SER A 1169 -31.58 4.64 14.10
CA SER A 1169 -31.03 5.89 13.54
C SER A 1169 -30.06 6.64 14.48
N ARG A 1170 -29.88 6.19 15.72
CA ARG A 1170 -29.05 6.84 16.74
C ARG A 1170 -27.64 6.26 16.76
N SER A 1171 -26.63 7.11 16.67
CA SER A 1171 -25.23 6.71 16.91
C SER A 1171 -25.01 6.31 18.38
N VAL A 1172 -24.28 5.23 18.62
CA VAL A 1172 -23.86 4.75 19.93
C VAL A 1172 -22.35 4.84 20.01
N THR A 1173 -21.85 5.60 20.99
CA THR A 1173 -20.43 5.66 21.28
C THR A 1173 -20.01 4.38 22.00
N ILE A 1174 -19.13 3.62 21.35
CA ILE A 1174 -18.43 2.48 21.94
C ILE A 1174 -17.01 2.94 22.26
N SER A 1175 -16.51 2.57 23.43
CA SER A 1175 -15.13 2.84 23.82
C SER A 1175 -14.20 1.82 23.19
N ASP A 1176 -13.11 2.31 22.61
CA ASP A 1176 -12.05 1.49 22.04
C ASP A 1176 -11.28 0.74 23.13
N SER A 1177 -10.51 -0.28 22.76
CA SER A 1177 -9.59 -0.96 23.66
C SER A 1177 -8.34 -1.46 22.94
N THR A 1178 -7.44 -2.08 23.69
CA THR A 1178 -6.20 -2.65 23.18
C THR A 1178 -5.93 -4.02 23.78
N ALA A 1179 -5.14 -4.82 23.07
CA ALA A 1179 -4.67 -6.13 23.49
C ALA A 1179 -3.19 -6.32 23.10
N VAL A 1180 -2.56 -7.37 23.61
CA VAL A 1180 -1.18 -7.72 23.27
C VAL A 1180 -1.12 -9.00 22.48
N GLN A 1181 -0.36 -8.98 21.39
CA GLN A 1181 0.13 -10.19 20.76
C GLN A 1181 1.60 -10.40 21.12
N LYS A 1182 1.92 -11.64 21.51
CA LYS A 1182 3.30 -12.10 21.76
C LYS A 1182 3.71 -13.15 20.73
N VAL A 1183 4.84 -12.92 20.04
CA VAL A 1183 5.41 -13.91 19.12
C VAL A 1183 6.22 -14.93 19.91
N ALA A 1184 5.54 -15.94 20.44
CA ALA A 1184 6.13 -17.04 21.19
C ALA A 1184 5.27 -18.30 21.07
N PHE A 1185 5.88 -19.48 21.05
CA PHE A 1185 5.14 -20.73 21.03
C PHE A 1185 4.33 -20.88 22.32
N PHE A 1186 3.05 -21.23 22.17
CA PHE A 1186 2.21 -21.50 23.34
C PHE A 1186 2.84 -22.59 24.22
N ALA A 1187 2.98 -22.31 25.51
CA ALA A 1187 3.69 -23.11 26.52
C ALA A 1187 5.23 -23.15 26.45
N ASP A 1188 5.89 -22.38 25.58
CA ASP A 1188 7.30 -22.04 25.74
C ASP A 1188 7.40 -20.87 26.73
N THR A 1189 7.97 -21.13 27.90
CA THR A 1189 8.07 -20.16 29.01
C THR A 1189 9.51 -19.71 29.27
N ASN A 1190 10.47 -20.26 28.52
CA ASN A 1190 11.88 -19.91 28.65
C ASN A 1190 12.47 -19.29 27.37
N ALA A 1191 11.63 -19.06 26.35
CA ALA A 1191 11.97 -18.40 25.10
C ALA A 1191 13.09 -19.10 24.31
N ASN A 1192 13.14 -20.44 24.34
CA ASN A 1192 14.14 -21.21 23.58
C ASN A 1192 13.59 -21.75 22.24
N GLY A 1193 12.34 -21.42 21.90
CA GLY A 1193 11.65 -21.86 20.71
C GLY A 1193 11.12 -23.30 20.77
N ARG A 1194 11.10 -23.94 21.95
CA ARG A 1194 10.73 -25.36 22.14
C ARG A 1194 10.03 -25.62 23.47
N VAL A 1195 8.85 -26.21 23.39
CA VAL A 1195 8.11 -26.70 24.57
C VAL A 1195 8.78 -27.95 25.14
N ASN A 1196 9.31 -27.88 26.36
CA ASN A 1196 10.00 -28.98 27.01
C ASN A 1196 9.77 -29.04 28.54
N SER A 1197 10.43 -29.96 29.24
CA SER A 1197 10.25 -30.16 30.69
C SER A 1197 10.63 -28.94 31.54
N ALA A 1198 11.54 -28.10 31.08
CA ALA A 1198 11.90 -26.86 31.77
C ALA A 1198 10.72 -25.88 31.78
N ASP A 1199 9.91 -25.87 30.72
CA ASP A 1199 8.72 -25.02 30.64
C ASP A 1199 7.64 -25.43 31.63
N ALA A 1200 7.38 -26.74 31.71
CA ALA A 1200 6.46 -27.29 32.71
C ALA A 1200 6.86 -26.91 34.15
N VAL A 1201 8.17 -26.86 34.44
CA VAL A 1201 8.68 -26.42 35.76
C VAL A 1201 8.39 -24.94 36.01
N SER A 1202 8.59 -24.07 35.01
CA SER A 1202 8.29 -22.65 35.12
C SER A 1202 6.79 -22.39 35.34
N VAL A 1203 5.91 -23.08 34.60
CA VAL A 1203 4.45 -23.01 34.80
C VAL A 1203 4.05 -23.49 36.20
N LEU A 1204 4.61 -24.60 36.69
CA LEU A 1204 4.34 -25.10 38.05
C LEU A 1204 4.80 -24.12 39.13
N ARG A 1205 5.92 -23.42 38.91
CA ARG A 1205 6.39 -22.37 39.84
C ARG A 1205 5.45 -21.17 39.87
N LEU A 1206 4.93 -20.74 38.72
CA LEU A 1206 3.91 -19.69 38.63
C LEU A 1206 2.62 -20.11 39.34
N ALA A 1207 2.09 -21.31 39.04
CA ALA A 1207 0.88 -21.84 39.67
C ALA A 1207 1.01 -22.06 41.18
N ALA A 1208 2.22 -22.40 41.67
CA ALA A 1208 2.51 -22.53 43.10
C ALA A 1208 2.77 -21.18 43.81
N GLY A 1209 2.71 -20.05 43.10
CA GLY A 1209 3.02 -18.71 43.64
C GLY A 1209 4.50 -18.51 44.00
N LEU A 1210 5.39 -19.35 43.46
CA LEU A 1210 6.85 -19.26 43.63
C LEU A 1210 7.50 -18.32 42.60
N SER A 1211 6.74 -17.90 41.60
CA SER A 1211 7.06 -16.86 40.61
C SER A 1211 5.79 -16.05 40.34
N ASN A 1212 5.93 -14.80 39.88
CA ASN A 1212 4.81 -13.98 39.42
C ASN A 1212 4.80 -13.79 37.89
N GLY A 1213 5.78 -14.35 37.17
CA GLY A 1213 5.73 -14.60 35.73
C GLY A 1213 6.94 -15.38 35.21
N PHE A 1214 7.29 -15.17 33.94
CA PHE A 1214 8.35 -15.88 33.24
C PHE A 1214 9.53 -14.95 32.95
N ASP A 1215 10.73 -15.30 33.41
CA ASP A 1215 11.90 -14.42 33.34
C ASP A 1215 12.23 -13.91 31.91
N PRO A 1216 12.08 -14.69 30.82
CA PRO A 1216 12.33 -14.20 29.45
C PRO A 1216 11.18 -13.38 28.83
N PHE A 1217 10.03 -13.31 29.51
CA PHE A 1217 8.83 -12.58 29.10
C PHE A 1217 8.37 -11.66 30.24
N ASP A 1218 9.31 -11.05 30.95
CA ASP A 1218 9.10 -10.31 32.19
C ASP A 1218 8.34 -8.99 32.04
N LEU A 1219 8.06 -8.54 30.82
CA LEU A 1219 7.25 -7.37 30.51
C LEU A 1219 5.82 -7.69 30.09
N VAL A 1220 5.51 -8.93 29.72
CA VAL A 1220 4.18 -9.34 29.24
C VAL A 1220 3.50 -10.20 30.29
N ASP A 1221 2.19 -9.99 30.48
CA ASP A 1221 1.42 -10.76 31.45
C ASP A 1221 1.48 -12.26 31.10
N PRO A 1222 1.90 -13.14 32.03
CA PRO A 1222 2.03 -14.59 31.80
C PRO A 1222 0.70 -15.37 31.76
N ASN A 1223 -0.47 -14.72 31.92
CA ASN A 1223 -1.78 -15.37 32.06
C ASN A 1223 -2.28 -16.15 30.84
#